data_AF-A0A7G1QBH2-F1
#
_entry.id   AF-A0A7G1QBH2-F1
#
_cell.length_a   1.000
_cell.length_b   1.000
_cell.length_c   1.000
_cell.angle_alpha   90.00
_cell.angle_beta   90.00
_cell.angle_gamma   90.00
#
_symmetry.space_group_name_H-M   'P 1'
#
loop_
_entity.id
_entity.type
_entity.pdbx_description
1 polymer ?
#
loop_
_entity_poly.entity_id
_entity_poly.type
_entity_poly.pdbx_seq_one_letter_code
_entity_poly.pdbx_strand_id
1 'polypeptide(L)'
;MKRILIFFSFIFAINISHAAAIAPESGKWWNPQNPNISYSIEAQDNTLSIVTFTYDDQGNPEWYSGFGQVAADGSTAIDLFKSEGGSCIGCSYVTPTQSDSGTEILLSFTDSGHGNLSIDDQLITIERFNFSQKSSEERILGNWVVSAPFVGRKDGSTGYSDIVSFSENNGVITGEGIFNQLGSLSQLDENGTFLSIVPISTDKNLATLFTLNDINTFVGKTSILDPSLTQQEIIDILNSQGTQTLGIRDNTATDFRLSDISIAFNNLENLTLLPVSTNQNSVSTQFGSSTIQSVSTTQPADSAAINATLANKFSQLQLAASNTAALFGSALNTSPNTLALSGSPNTTLVWHGTAPLTAPPAPSTTEPPPPSTTTASPPASTPTTTATTGCSSFPGFKSTGNLPQPYLCSNGLATFGQIFNRGIVPQGKIITTQYDTQVDVKARWDDGSLKHAVITIDGQQGFINFSVINPPTNQEAANYSDPGTTLTLTSGQNYSSQAMPLKTTWLNGPLVVEEILEDHNDPNLVVQFHVRHYNNGATRTEAVVENSKAYAPQHTVAYSAQITSGSATFNTGQLTHYKAQRWHHTLWYNNQELDNYVVQDTPYMTQVGVIDKYQANIQPSQSYLSKMRQSCAPLDNCEDTTQMGAAGLSKMIGPLPLWTTSYITYPQDKRTFTYMLAGDDGMGAYDIHFRENNQNGTLSNMALNYYPLSIVEHPGVSLVAWSYSSPQDKLPCDPSICTDRSYGNGNNNLSWDNSHQPSTAFIPYMVTGDYYWMEELAFVVSNNLIWPHPVYRQGSEGYIDSSVSQVRGKAWVLREIAHGAYLLPNESATAYPTTNEINTILNNNIYFLNTDYANNQPPNNKNCIAVPGITQSTDCANNIGQSASATSTPGIVNGVPNTSTSPWMHSYYMWAVQHIYMLGYTNIQPFAQFMAQFELGIFGPYSQTGYCWIAASAYRLSVKDANLNWLTSIQDIFNVSFPDAVGQPCPSTEMSQGLVKDWGIFSTKVANSGSGPITLSYPTQMMSSHGVAGDFPDYMQIGLAAAIDSGSSESISYGSTGWTNYKSEYFNTAREKAHNDWPVWAVIPRSLNVTE
;
A
#
# COMPACT_ATOMS: atom_id res chain seq x y z
N MET A 1 -44.20 -68.95 12.34
CA MET A 1 -43.12 -69.25 11.36
C MET A 1 -43.48 -68.59 10.02
N LYS A 2 -42.51 -68.38 9.10
CA LYS A 2 -42.59 -68.46 7.61
C LYS A 2 -44.04 -68.48 7.01
N ARG A 3 -44.45 -67.64 6.02
CA ARG A 3 -43.73 -67.24 4.78
C ARG A 3 -44.60 -66.32 3.85
N ILE A 4 -43.95 -65.39 3.11
CA ILE A 4 -44.02 -65.13 1.63
C ILE A 4 -45.22 -64.43 0.91
N LEU A 5 -44.86 -63.73 -0.20
CA LEU A 5 -45.64 -63.25 -1.39
C LEU A 5 -46.51 -61.96 -1.34
N ILE A 6 -45.87 -60.84 -1.70
CA ILE A 6 -46.17 -59.97 -2.88
C ILE A 6 -47.59 -60.04 -3.49
N PHE A 7 -48.31 -58.90 -3.54
CA PHE A 7 -48.67 -58.22 -4.80
C PHE A 7 -49.02 -56.72 -4.62
N PHE A 8 -48.95 -55.95 -5.72
CA PHE A 8 -49.05 -54.48 -5.77
C PHE A 8 -50.48 -53.92 -5.62
N SER A 9 -50.56 -52.67 -5.15
CA SER A 9 -51.47 -51.66 -5.73
C SER A 9 -50.96 -50.24 -5.48
N PHE A 10 -50.84 -49.49 -6.59
CA PHE A 10 -50.69 -48.04 -6.76
C PHE A 10 -50.60 -47.11 -5.54
N ILE A 11 -49.48 -46.37 -5.48
CA ILE A 11 -49.49 -44.95 -5.10
C ILE A 11 -48.95 -44.16 -6.28
N PHE A 12 -49.69 -43.13 -6.71
CA PHE A 12 -49.27 -42.23 -7.78
C PHE A 12 -48.37 -41.15 -7.17
N ALA A 13 -47.04 -41.28 -7.34
CA ALA A 13 -46.10 -40.29 -6.84
C ALA A 13 -46.09 -39.06 -7.75
N ILE A 14 -46.77 -37.99 -7.32
CA ILE A 14 -46.63 -36.67 -7.94
C ILE A 14 -45.25 -36.16 -7.55
N ASN A 15 -44.31 -36.16 -8.49
CA ASN A 15 -43.06 -35.43 -8.35
C ASN A 15 -43.37 -33.93 -8.44
N ILE A 16 -43.53 -33.28 -7.29
CA ILE A 16 -43.46 -31.82 -7.22
C ILE A 16 -41.97 -31.45 -7.30
N SER A 17 -41.47 -31.37 -8.52
CA SER A 17 -40.22 -30.66 -8.80
C SER A 17 -40.36 -29.26 -8.20
N HIS A 18 -39.48 -28.92 -7.25
CA HIS A 18 -39.34 -27.53 -6.85
C HIS A 18 -38.67 -26.82 -8.03
N ALA A 19 -39.45 -26.11 -8.83
CA ALA A 19 -38.90 -25.13 -9.74
C ALA A 19 -38.19 -24.08 -8.88
N ALA A 20 -36.88 -23.93 -9.05
CA ALA A 20 -36.19 -22.78 -8.50
C ALA A 20 -36.72 -21.54 -9.23
N ALA A 21 -37.07 -20.50 -8.50
CA ALA A 21 -37.43 -19.22 -9.11
C ALA A 21 -36.23 -18.70 -9.92
N ILE A 22 -36.47 -18.36 -11.18
CA ILE A 22 -35.43 -17.89 -12.09
C ILE A 22 -35.15 -16.42 -11.77
N ALA A 23 -33.95 -16.14 -11.26
CA ALA A 23 -33.51 -14.78 -10.98
C ALA A 23 -33.10 -14.07 -12.29
N PRO A 24 -33.64 -12.89 -12.60
CA PRO A 24 -33.21 -12.09 -13.75
C PRO A 24 -31.84 -11.45 -13.51
N GLU A 25 -31.09 -11.20 -14.58
CA GLU A 25 -29.90 -10.35 -14.54
C GLU A 25 -30.30 -8.88 -14.30
N SER A 26 -29.76 -8.24 -13.26
CA SER A 26 -29.96 -6.81 -12.99
C SER A 26 -29.48 -5.92 -14.16
N GLY A 27 -30.08 -4.75 -14.29
CA GLY A 27 -29.72 -3.70 -15.25
C GLY A 27 -30.82 -3.38 -16.24
N LYS A 28 -30.45 -3.03 -17.48
CA LYS A 28 -31.41 -2.56 -18.50
C LYS A 28 -32.03 -3.72 -19.29
N TRP A 29 -33.34 -3.65 -19.47
CA TRP A 29 -34.19 -4.55 -20.25
C TRP A 29 -35.01 -3.76 -21.29
N TRP A 30 -35.38 -4.42 -22.39
CA TRP A 30 -36.13 -3.83 -23.51
C TRP A 30 -36.98 -4.87 -24.24
N ASN A 31 -37.92 -4.41 -25.08
CA ASN A 31 -38.56 -5.24 -26.09
C ASN A 31 -37.93 -4.91 -27.46
N PRO A 32 -37.27 -5.87 -28.15
CA PRO A 32 -36.66 -5.62 -29.47
C PRO A 32 -37.64 -5.13 -30.55
N GLN A 33 -38.92 -5.47 -30.43
CA GLN A 33 -39.98 -5.03 -31.34
C GLN A 33 -40.53 -3.64 -31.00
N ASN A 34 -40.21 -3.07 -29.82
CA ASN A 34 -40.56 -1.71 -29.42
C ASN A 34 -39.43 -1.06 -28.58
N PRO A 35 -38.34 -0.61 -29.20
CA PRO A 35 -37.16 -0.07 -28.51
C PRO A 35 -37.37 1.28 -27.81
N ASN A 36 -38.54 1.91 -27.96
CA ASN A 36 -38.81 3.26 -27.44
C ASN A 36 -39.15 3.29 -25.95
N ILE A 37 -39.40 2.12 -25.35
CA ILE A 37 -39.66 1.91 -23.92
C ILE A 37 -38.53 1.04 -23.37
N SER A 38 -38.04 1.35 -22.17
CA SER A 38 -37.05 0.50 -21.52
C SER A 38 -37.23 0.46 -20.01
N TYR A 39 -36.93 -0.71 -19.45
CA TYR A 39 -37.14 -1.07 -18.06
C TYR A 39 -35.75 -1.28 -17.42
N SER A 40 -35.45 -0.60 -16.34
CA SER A 40 -34.31 -0.92 -15.48
C SER A 40 -34.83 -1.82 -14.37
N ILE A 41 -34.39 -3.08 -14.34
CA ILE A 41 -34.84 -4.10 -13.38
C ILE A 41 -33.66 -4.44 -12.49
N GLU A 42 -33.83 -4.33 -11.16
CA GLU A 42 -32.80 -4.61 -10.17
C GLU A 42 -33.29 -5.69 -9.20
N ALA A 43 -32.53 -6.79 -9.06
CA ALA A 43 -32.84 -7.88 -8.15
C ALA A 43 -32.05 -7.77 -6.84
N GLN A 44 -32.75 -7.86 -5.70
CA GLN A 44 -32.16 -7.93 -4.36
C GLN A 44 -32.88 -8.96 -3.50
N ASP A 45 -32.18 -10.04 -3.13
CA ASP A 45 -32.73 -11.21 -2.43
C ASP A 45 -33.99 -11.77 -3.14
N ASN A 46 -35.16 -11.65 -2.52
CA ASN A 46 -36.46 -12.06 -3.09
C ASN A 46 -37.28 -10.84 -3.59
N THR A 47 -36.64 -9.70 -3.81
CA THR A 47 -37.26 -8.43 -4.24
C THR A 47 -36.81 -8.09 -5.65
N LEU A 48 -37.75 -7.73 -6.52
CA LEU A 48 -37.41 -7.03 -7.77
C LEU A 48 -37.88 -5.58 -7.67
N SER A 49 -37.00 -4.65 -8.05
CA SER A 49 -37.31 -3.24 -8.27
C SER A 49 -37.34 -2.96 -9.77
N ILE A 50 -38.21 -2.05 -10.20
CA ILE A 50 -38.28 -1.58 -11.59
C ILE A 50 -38.31 -0.05 -11.63
N VAL A 51 -37.57 0.52 -12.58
CA VAL A 51 -37.74 1.91 -13.03
C VAL A 51 -37.96 1.88 -14.53
N THR A 52 -39.09 2.40 -15.00
CA THR A 52 -39.45 2.42 -16.42
C THR A 52 -39.69 3.84 -16.92
N PHE A 53 -39.34 4.03 -18.19
CA PHE A 53 -39.54 5.26 -18.94
C PHE A 53 -40.54 5.00 -20.07
N THR A 54 -41.62 5.77 -20.08
CA THR A 54 -42.72 5.67 -21.05
C THR A 54 -43.15 7.08 -21.50
N TYR A 55 -44.27 7.21 -22.19
CA TYR A 55 -44.83 8.49 -22.63
C TYR A 55 -46.33 8.60 -22.30
N ASP A 56 -46.80 9.82 -22.06
CA ASP A 56 -48.22 10.13 -21.91
C ASP A 56 -49.00 10.14 -23.25
N ASP A 57 -50.32 10.32 -23.18
CA ASP A 57 -51.22 10.50 -24.34
C ASP A 57 -50.88 11.71 -25.23
N GLN A 58 -49.92 12.56 -24.83
CA GLN A 58 -49.44 13.72 -25.59
C GLN A 58 -48.01 13.51 -26.15
N GLY A 59 -47.35 12.39 -25.82
CA GLY A 59 -45.97 12.08 -26.21
C GLY A 59 -44.91 12.74 -25.32
N ASN A 60 -45.26 13.26 -24.15
CA ASN A 60 -44.29 13.73 -23.15
C ASN A 60 -43.70 12.52 -22.39
N PRO A 61 -42.40 12.53 -22.05
CA PRO A 61 -41.78 11.44 -21.31
C PRO A 61 -42.22 11.39 -19.84
N GLU A 62 -42.58 10.21 -19.36
CA GLU A 62 -42.98 9.95 -17.97
C GLU A 62 -42.15 8.82 -17.34
N TRP A 63 -41.91 8.94 -16.02
CA TRP A 63 -41.13 7.99 -15.25
C TRP A 63 -41.98 7.33 -14.17
N TYR A 64 -41.90 6.01 -14.12
CA TYR A 64 -42.58 5.17 -13.12
C TYR A 64 -41.57 4.27 -12.42
N SER A 65 -41.77 4.04 -11.13
CA SER A 65 -40.92 3.18 -10.30
C SER A 65 -41.74 2.36 -9.33
N GLY A 66 -41.36 1.10 -9.09
CA GLY A 66 -42.02 0.23 -8.12
C GLY A 66 -41.11 -0.91 -7.68
N PHE A 67 -41.53 -1.67 -6.68
CA PHE A 67 -40.86 -2.92 -6.28
C PHE A 67 -41.87 -3.94 -5.77
N GLY A 68 -41.53 -5.22 -5.86
CA GLY A 68 -42.39 -6.34 -5.47
C GLY A 68 -41.59 -7.56 -5.01
N GLN A 69 -42.29 -8.52 -4.41
CA GLN A 69 -41.69 -9.78 -3.94
C GLN A 69 -41.89 -10.89 -4.96
N VAL A 70 -40.84 -11.68 -5.21
CA VAL A 70 -40.91 -12.86 -6.08
C VAL A 70 -41.80 -13.92 -5.45
N ALA A 71 -42.81 -14.35 -6.19
CA ALA A 71 -43.77 -15.36 -5.79
C ALA A 71 -43.21 -16.79 -5.96
N ALA A 72 -43.88 -17.77 -5.36
CA ALA A 72 -43.44 -19.18 -5.36
C ALA A 72 -43.48 -19.86 -6.74
N ASP A 73 -44.03 -19.20 -7.76
CA ASP A 73 -44.00 -19.62 -9.18
C ASP A 73 -42.96 -18.87 -10.03
N GLY A 74 -42.18 -17.96 -9.42
CA GLY A 74 -41.18 -17.13 -10.10
C GLY A 74 -41.73 -15.84 -10.73
N SER A 75 -43.02 -15.54 -10.58
CA SER A 75 -43.60 -14.26 -10.99
C SER A 75 -43.37 -13.14 -9.96
N THR A 76 -43.59 -11.88 -10.31
CA THR A 76 -43.53 -10.74 -9.37
C THR A 76 -44.54 -9.68 -9.78
N ALA A 77 -45.52 -9.42 -8.91
CA ALA A 77 -46.43 -8.29 -9.04
C ALA A 77 -45.78 -7.02 -8.48
N ILE A 78 -45.91 -5.90 -9.20
CA ILE A 78 -45.32 -4.59 -8.83
C ILE A 78 -46.33 -3.47 -9.11
N ASP A 79 -46.76 -2.77 -8.07
CA ASP A 79 -47.45 -1.48 -8.18
C ASP A 79 -46.47 -0.40 -8.66
N LEU A 80 -46.85 0.35 -9.70
CA LEU A 80 -46.04 1.44 -10.24
C LEU A 80 -46.42 2.79 -9.62
N PHE A 81 -45.42 3.54 -9.17
CA PHE A 81 -45.57 4.89 -8.63
C PHE A 81 -44.95 5.92 -9.57
N LYS A 82 -45.70 6.98 -9.88
CA LYS A 82 -45.26 8.13 -10.66
C LYS A 82 -44.57 9.16 -9.74
N SER A 83 -43.50 9.79 -10.20
CA SER A 83 -42.79 10.84 -9.44
C SER A 83 -42.74 12.16 -10.24
N GLU A 84 -43.25 13.24 -9.65
CA GLU A 84 -43.42 14.55 -10.30
C GLU A 84 -42.85 15.70 -9.45
N GLY A 85 -42.65 16.87 -10.06
CA GLY A 85 -42.32 18.12 -9.35
C GLY A 85 -40.91 18.24 -8.75
N GLY A 86 -40.07 17.21 -8.90
CA GLY A 86 -38.69 17.20 -8.37
C GLY A 86 -37.71 18.12 -9.10
N SER A 87 -36.56 18.37 -8.47
CA SER A 87 -35.49 19.20 -9.03
C SER A 87 -34.77 18.60 -10.24
N CYS A 88 -34.49 19.44 -11.24
CA CYS A 88 -33.65 19.11 -12.39
C CYS A 88 -32.15 18.99 -12.05
N ILE A 89 -31.37 18.34 -12.92
CA ILE A 89 -29.92 18.19 -12.74
C ILE A 89 -29.24 19.57 -12.72
N GLY A 90 -28.51 19.88 -11.66
CA GLY A 90 -27.88 21.18 -11.43
C GLY A 90 -28.81 22.27 -10.88
N CYS A 91 -30.08 21.96 -10.63
CA CYS A 91 -31.06 22.87 -10.03
C CYS A 91 -31.07 22.79 -8.50
N SER A 92 -31.52 23.84 -7.82
CA SER A 92 -31.78 23.80 -6.37
C SER A 92 -32.79 22.71 -6.03
N TYR A 93 -32.56 21.99 -4.92
CA TYR A 93 -33.40 20.86 -4.51
C TYR A 93 -34.88 21.24 -4.35
N VAL A 94 -35.76 20.43 -4.95
CA VAL A 94 -37.21 20.47 -4.77
C VAL A 94 -37.67 19.04 -4.49
N THR A 95 -38.39 18.85 -3.39
CA THR A 95 -38.94 17.54 -3.01
C THR A 95 -39.95 17.08 -4.07
N PRO A 96 -39.75 15.92 -4.72
CA PRO A 96 -40.74 15.37 -5.63
C PRO A 96 -41.99 14.91 -4.87
N THR A 97 -43.15 15.05 -5.49
CA THR A 97 -44.38 14.37 -5.09
C THR A 97 -44.47 13.03 -5.79
N GLN A 98 -44.64 11.95 -5.03
CA GLN A 98 -44.88 10.61 -5.55
C GLN A 98 -46.37 10.25 -5.40
N SER A 99 -46.95 9.65 -6.43
CA SER A 99 -48.33 9.16 -6.42
C SER A 99 -48.40 7.73 -6.98
N ASP A 100 -49.29 6.93 -6.41
CA ASP A 100 -49.76 5.69 -7.04
C ASP A 100 -50.31 6.01 -8.44
N SER A 101 -49.99 5.16 -9.42
CA SER A 101 -50.49 5.27 -10.80
C SER A 101 -51.81 4.54 -11.02
N GLY A 102 -52.16 3.60 -10.14
CA GLY A 102 -53.22 2.62 -10.38
C GLY A 102 -52.83 1.50 -11.35
N THR A 103 -51.55 1.39 -11.72
CA THR A 103 -51.03 0.37 -12.64
C THR A 103 -50.18 -0.67 -11.88
N GLU A 104 -50.67 -1.90 -11.79
CA GLU A 104 -49.87 -3.08 -11.42
C GLU A 104 -49.27 -3.69 -12.69
N ILE A 105 -48.02 -4.17 -12.61
CA ILE A 105 -47.42 -5.03 -13.64
C ILE A 105 -47.06 -6.39 -13.04
N LEU A 106 -47.10 -7.44 -13.88
CA LEU A 106 -46.63 -8.77 -13.52
C LEU A 106 -45.39 -9.15 -14.33
N LEU A 107 -44.25 -9.25 -13.68
CA LEU A 107 -43.00 -9.78 -14.27
C LEU A 107 -42.94 -11.30 -14.14
N SER A 108 -42.32 -11.96 -15.11
CA SER A 108 -41.99 -13.40 -15.09
C SER A 108 -40.79 -13.66 -15.99
N PHE A 109 -39.93 -14.64 -15.66
CA PHE A 109 -38.68 -14.88 -16.38
C PHE A 109 -38.56 -16.33 -16.85
N THR A 110 -38.08 -16.52 -18.09
CA THR A 110 -37.88 -17.85 -18.70
C THR A 110 -36.46 -18.37 -18.49
N ASP A 111 -35.51 -17.44 -18.35
CA ASP A 111 -34.11 -17.61 -18.00
C ASP A 111 -33.61 -16.25 -17.45
N SER A 112 -32.33 -16.12 -17.09
CA SER A 112 -31.79 -14.88 -16.52
C SER A 112 -31.69 -13.72 -17.52
N GLY A 113 -31.77 -13.98 -18.83
CA GLY A 113 -31.70 -12.98 -19.90
C GLY A 113 -33.03 -12.65 -20.60
N HIS A 114 -34.08 -13.46 -20.43
CA HIS A 114 -35.38 -13.28 -21.10
C HIS A 114 -36.58 -13.45 -20.14
N GLY A 115 -37.63 -12.67 -20.40
CA GLY A 115 -38.86 -12.72 -19.61
C GLY A 115 -40.06 -12.06 -20.29
N ASN A 116 -41.14 -11.92 -19.52
CA ASN A 116 -42.37 -11.28 -19.95
C ASN A 116 -42.85 -10.31 -18.85
N LEU A 117 -43.24 -9.11 -19.27
CA LEU A 117 -43.97 -8.13 -18.48
C LEU A 117 -45.43 -8.16 -18.93
N SER A 118 -46.38 -8.37 -18.02
CA SER A 118 -47.81 -8.23 -18.29
C SER A 118 -48.36 -6.95 -17.66
N ILE A 119 -49.18 -6.22 -18.42
CA ILE A 119 -49.87 -4.98 -18.02
C ILE A 119 -51.23 -4.94 -18.73
N ASP A 120 -52.33 -4.73 -18.01
CA ASP A 120 -53.71 -4.73 -18.55
C ASP A 120 -54.01 -5.92 -19.51
N ASP A 121 -53.70 -7.14 -19.06
CA ASP A 121 -53.76 -8.40 -19.84
C ASP A 121 -52.88 -8.45 -21.12
N GLN A 122 -52.06 -7.43 -21.40
CA GLN A 122 -51.12 -7.41 -22.52
C GLN A 122 -49.75 -7.97 -22.11
N LEU A 123 -49.37 -9.10 -22.73
CA LEU A 123 -48.07 -9.73 -22.54
C LEU A 123 -47.00 -9.11 -23.44
N ILE A 124 -45.95 -8.55 -22.84
CA ILE A 124 -44.81 -7.92 -23.50
C ILE A 124 -43.56 -8.77 -23.23
N THR A 125 -43.02 -9.41 -24.26
CA THR A 125 -41.71 -10.10 -24.19
C THR A 125 -40.59 -9.08 -24.00
N ILE A 126 -39.72 -9.32 -23.03
CA ILE A 126 -38.54 -8.48 -22.73
C ILE A 126 -37.26 -9.33 -22.67
N GLU A 127 -36.15 -8.74 -23.07
CA GLU A 127 -34.82 -9.32 -22.95
C GLU A 127 -33.85 -8.34 -22.27
N ARG A 128 -32.76 -8.87 -21.73
CA ARG A 128 -31.67 -8.11 -21.11
C ARG A 128 -30.86 -7.39 -22.19
N PHE A 129 -30.79 -6.05 -22.12
CA PHE A 129 -30.14 -5.22 -23.13
C PHE A 129 -28.61 -5.34 -23.10
N ASN A 130 -27.99 -5.78 -24.19
CA ASN A 130 -26.54 -5.78 -24.36
C ASN A 130 -26.06 -4.41 -24.89
N PHE A 131 -25.10 -3.81 -24.18
CA PHE A 131 -24.63 -2.46 -24.47
C PHE A 131 -23.57 -2.37 -25.59
N SER A 132 -22.89 -3.46 -25.94
CA SER A 132 -21.73 -3.38 -26.84
C SER A 132 -21.38 -4.64 -27.65
N GLN A 133 -21.68 -5.85 -27.14
CA GLN A 133 -21.28 -7.12 -27.76
C GLN A 133 -22.41 -7.64 -28.67
N LYS A 134 -22.08 -8.04 -29.90
CA LYS A 134 -23.02 -8.38 -30.98
C LYS A 134 -22.95 -9.84 -31.43
N SER A 135 -21.84 -10.55 -31.16
CA SER A 135 -21.71 -11.99 -31.42
C SER A 135 -21.48 -12.80 -30.14
N SER A 136 -21.57 -14.14 -30.24
CA SER A 136 -21.23 -15.09 -29.17
C SER A 136 -19.77 -14.98 -28.71
N GLU A 137 -18.89 -14.76 -29.67
CA GLU A 137 -17.45 -14.57 -29.54
C GLU A 137 -17.15 -13.29 -28.77
N GLU A 138 -17.71 -12.15 -29.19
CA GLU A 138 -17.59 -10.87 -28.48
C GLU A 138 -18.17 -10.95 -27.06
N ARG A 139 -19.21 -11.77 -26.84
CA ARG A 139 -19.82 -12.01 -25.53
C ARG A 139 -18.94 -12.80 -24.56
N ILE A 140 -18.11 -13.73 -25.01
CA ILE A 140 -17.25 -14.50 -24.08
C ILE A 140 -15.99 -13.72 -23.66
N LEU A 141 -15.56 -12.70 -24.42
CA LEU A 141 -14.39 -11.87 -24.06
C LEU A 141 -14.54 -11.17 -22.70
N GLY A 142 -13.42 -11.00 -21.99
CA GLY A 142 -13.34 -10.39 -20.65
C GLY A 142 -13.00 -11.39 -19.53
N ASN A 143 -13.04 -10.92 -18.29
CA ASN A 143 -12.72 -11.72 -17.10
C ASN A 143 -13.97 -12.44 -16.54
N TRP A 144 -13.81 -13.68 -16.09
CA TRP A 144 -14.89 -14.50 -15.53
C TRP A 144 -14.44 -15.25 -14.28
N VAL A 145 -15.17 -15.11 -13.17
CA VAL A 145 -15.04 -15.99 -12.01
C VAL A 145 -15.71 -17.32 -12.35
N VAL A 146 -14.92 -18.40 -12.44
CA VAL A 146 -15.39 -19.74 -12.83
C VAL A 146 -15.28 -20.69 -11.64
N SER A 147 -16.40 -21.29 -11.23
CA SER A 147 -16.50 -22.19 -10.09
C SER A 147 -16.91 -23.61 -10.50
N ALA A 148 -16.24 -24.62 -9.93
CA ALA A 148 -16.46 -26.03 -10.23
C ALA A 148 -16.21 -26.94 -9.00
N PRO A 149 -17.12 -27.86 -8.65
CA PRO A 149 -16.83 -28.92 -7.71
C PRO A 149 -15.86 -29.95 -8.33
N PHE A 150 -14.86 -30.37 -7.56
CA PHE A 150 -14.11 -31.61 -7.82
C PHE A 150 -14.21 -32.52 -6.60
N VAL A 151 -14.31 -33.83 -6.82
CA VAL A 151 -14.35 -34.83 -5.75
C VAL A 151 -13.06 -35.65 -5.79
N GLY A 152 -12.25 -35.59 -4.74
CA GLY A 152 -11.05 -36.45 -4.64
C GLY A 152 -9.80 -35.87 -3.94
N ARG A 153 -9.83 -34.62 -3.43
CA ARG A 153 -8.70 -34.11 -2.63
C ARG A 153 -8.61 -34.84 -1.28
N LYS A 154 -7.39 -35.14 -0.84
CA LYS A 154 -7.09 -35.89 0.42
C LYS A 154 -7.50 -35.15 1.70
N ASP A 155 -7.77 -33.85 1.63
CA ASP A 155 -8.27 -33.02 2.72
C ASP A 155 -9.81 -33.05 2.87
N GLY A 156 -10.53 -33.67 1.92
CA GLY A 156 -11.99 -33.69 1.89
C GLY A 156 -12.64 -32.44 1.29
N SER A 157 -11.86 -31.49 0.76
CA SER A 157 -12.39 -30.30 0.10
C SER A 157 -13.03 -30.63 -1.27
N THR A 158 -14.15 -29.98 -1.56
CA THR A 158 -14.95 -30.18 -2.78
C THR A 158 -15.19 -28.86 -3.51
N GLY A 159 -14.18 -28.36 -4.22
CA GLY A 159 -14.31 -27.10 -4.96
C GLY A 159 -13.01 -26.57 -5.58
N TYR A 160 -13.21 -25.77 -6.63
CA TYR A 160 -12.26 -24.92 -7.34
C TYR A 160 -13.01 -23.64 -7.73
N SER A 161 -12.36 -22.49 -7.56
CA SER A 161 -12.84 -21.21 -8.09
C SER A 161 -11.63 -20.42 -8.56
N ASP A 162 -11.74 -19.80 -9.73
CA ASP A 162 -10.62 -19.22 -10.50
C ASP A 162 -11.13 -18.03 -11.31
N ILE A 163 -10.24 -17.18 -11.81
CA ILE A 163 -10.58 -16.12 -12.78
C ILE A 163 -10.00 -16.51 -14.13
N VAL A 164 -10.87 -16.62 -15.13
CA VAL A 164 -10.51 -16.92 -16.52
C VAL A 164 -10.73 -15.68 -17.38
N SER A 165 -9.66 -15.16 -17.97
CA SER A 165 -9.66 -14.05 -18.91
C SER A 165 -9.70 -14.59 -20.34
N PHE A 166 -10.76 -14.26 -21.10
CA PHE A 166 -10.85 -14.56 -22.53
C PHE A 166 -10.49 -13.33 -23.36
N SER A 167 -9.52 -13.49 -24.27
CA SER A 167 -8.99 -12.43 -25.14
C SER A 167 -9.00 -12.86 -26.61
N GLU A 168 -9.18 -11.91 -27.53
CA GLU A 168 -9.09 -12.17 -28.97
C GLU A 168 -7.70 -11.78 -29.51
N ASN A 169 -7.05 -12.70 -30.22
CA ASN A 169 -5.78 -12.48 -30.91
C ASN A 169 -5.92 -12.91 -32.38
N ASN A 170 -5.98 -11.94 -33.30
CA ASN A 170 -6.07 -12.16 -34.76
C ASN A 170 -7.24 -13.06 -35.21
N GLY A 171 -8.45 -12.92 -34.62
CA GLY A 171 -9.59 -13.78 -34.95
C GLY A 171 -9.62 -15.14 -34.24
N VAL A 172 -8.76 -15.36 -33.23
CA VAL A 172 -8.76 -16.56 -32.38
C VAL A 172 -8.97 -16.12 -30.93
N ILE A 173 -9.93 -16.74 -30.24
CA ILE A 173 -10.15 -16.51 -28.81
C ILE A 173 -9.25 -17.44 -28.00
N THR A 174 -8.56 -16.89 -27.00
CA THR A 174 -7.68 -17.60 -26.08
C THR A 174 -8.12 -17.36 -24.64
N GLY A 175 -8.10 -18.42 -23.82
CA GLY A 175 -8.39 -18.34 -22.38
C GLY A 175 -7.13 -18.45 -21.54
N GLU A 176 -6.97 -17.55 -20.57
CA GLU A 176 -5.89 -17.54 -19.58
C GLU A 176 -6.51 -17.58 -18.17
N GLY A 177 -5.88 -18.26 -17.22
CA GLY A 177 -6.33 -18.34 -15.81
C GLY A 177 -5.14 -18.53 -14.86
N ILE A 178 -5.35 -18.84 -13.58
CA ILE A 178 -4.32 -18.80 -12.51
C ILE A 178 -2.96 -19.49 -12.82
N PHE A 179 -2.91 -20.47 -13.72
CA PHE A 179 -1.66 -21.12 -14.15
C PHE A 179 -0.83 -20.33 -15.18
N ASN A 180 -1.34 -19.20 -15.70
CA ASN A 180 -0.77 -18.43 -16.82
C ASN A 180 -0.47 -19.27 -18.07
N GLN A 181 -1.20 -20.37 -18.27
CA GLN A 181 -1.09 -21.23 -19.44
C GLN A 181 -2.26 -20.96 -20.40
N LEU A 182 -1.94 -20.60 -21.63
CA LEU A 182 -2.90 -20.39 -22.71
C LEU A 182 -3.66 -21.68 -23.03
N GLY A 183 -4.96 -21.68 -22.77
CA GLY A 183 -5.88 -22.72 -23.22
C GLY A 183 -6.47 -22.42 -24.59
N SER A 184 -6.70 -23.46 -25.39
CA SER A 184 -7.45 -23.35 -26.63
C SER A 184 -8.94 -23.24 -26.32
N LEU A 185 -9.61 -22.18 -26.79
CA LEU A 185 -11.06 -22.07 -26.79
C LEU A 185 -11.62 -22.38 -28.18
N SER A 186 -12.41 -23.45 -28.30
CA SER A 186 -13.09 -23.83 -29.53
C SER A 186 -14.60 -23.64 -29.39
N GLN A 187 -15.19 -22.72 -30.16
CA GLN A 187 -16.64 -22.67 -30.32
C GLN A 187 -17.08 -23.90 -31.15
N LEU A 188 -18.15 -24.57 -30.69
CA LEU A 188 -18.62 -25.84 -31.25
C LEU A 188 -19.90 -25.70 -32.07
N ASP A 189 -20.70 -24.66 -31.83
CA ASP A 189 -21.96 -24.38 -32.53
C ASP A 189 -22.25 -22.88 -32.67
N GLU A 190 -23.24 -22.54 -33.49
CA GLU A 190 -23.73 -21.16 -33.69
C GLU A 190 -24.51 -20.62 -32.47
N ASN A 191 -24.75 -21.43 -31.43
CA ASN A 191 -25.48 -21.04 -30.22
C ASN A 191 -24.55 -20.54 -29.09
N GLY A 192 -23.23 -20.57 -29.30
CA GLY A 192 -22.25 -20.15 -28.29
C GLY A 192 -21.92 -21.23 -27.26
N THR A 193 -21.94 -22.51 -27.66
CA THR A 193 -21.29 -23.59 -26.90
C THR A 193 -19.79 -23.58 -27.17
N PHE A 194 -18.97 -23.52 -26.12
CA PHE A 194 -17.51 -23.47 -26.16
C PHE A 194 -16.88 -24.65 -25.43
N LEU A 195 -15.73 -25.10 -25.92
CA LEU A 195 -14.82 -26.01 -25.23
C LEU A 195 -13.49 -25.31 -24.97
N SER A 196 -13.18 -25.07 -23.70
CA SER A 196 -11.85 -24.65 -23.24
C SER A 196 -11.01 -25.87 -22.88
N ILE A 197 -9.74 -25.90 -23.28
CA ILE A 197 -8.75 -26.90 -22.85
C ILE A 197 -7.49 -26.18 -22.40
N VAL A 198 -7.21 -26.20 -21.09
CA VAL A 198 -6.05 -25.56 -20.46
C VAL A 198 -5.08 -26.64 -19.98
N PRO A 199 -3.80 -26.66 -20.42
CA PRO A 199 -2.81 -27.56 -19.84
C PRO A 199 -2.48 -27.11 -18.41
N ILE A 200 -2.44 -28.07 -17.46
CA ILE A 200 -2.15 -27.80 -16.03
C ILE A 200 -0.91 -28.54 -15.52
N SER A 201 -0.48 -29.59 -16.21
CA SER A 201 0.83 -30.24 -16.04
C SER A 201 1.23 -30.93 -17.33
N THR A 202 2.46 -31.46 -17.42
CA THR A 202 2.97 -32.20 -18.59
C THR A 202 2.17 -33.47 -18.94
N ASP A 203 1.29 -33.90 -18.04
CA ASP A 203 0.49 -35.13 -18.10
C ASP A 203 -1.02 -34.90 -17.92
N LYS A 204 -1.50 -33.63 -17.78
CA LYS A 204 -2.93 -33.33 -17.50
C LYS A 204 -3.40 -32.03 -18.14
N ASN A 205 -4.59 -32.10 -18.74
CA ASN A 205 -5.38 -30.94 -19.19
C ASN A 205 -6.61 -30.76 -18.28
N LEU A 206 -6.95 -29.52 -17.96
CA LEU A 206 -8.27 -29.13 -17.47
C LEU A 206 -9.14 -28.80 -18.70
N ALA A 207 -10.24 -29.52 -18.90
CA ALA A 207 -11.15 -29.30 -20.02
C ALA A 207 -12.55 -28.89 -19.51
N THR A 208 -13.14 -27.88 -20.13
CA THR A 208 -14.42 -27.29 -19.71
C THR A 208 -15.30 -27.01 -20.93
N LEU A 209 -16.45 -27.67 -20.99
CA LEU A 209 -17.48 -27.54 -22.03
C LEU A 209 -18.64 -26.71 -21.46
N PHE A 210 -18.93 -25.55 -22.02
CA PHE A 210 -19.90 -24.60 -21.45
C PHE A 210 -20.66 -23.81 -22.51
N THR A 211 -21.80 -23.23 -22.13
CA THR A 211 -22.62 -22.37 -22.98
C THR A 211 -23.00 -21.11 -22.19
N LEU A 212 -22.98 -19.94 -22.84
CA LEU A 212 -23.45 -18.69 -22.24
C LEU A 212 -24.95 -18.79 -21.89
N ASN A 213 -25.33 -18.45 -20.66
CA ASN A 213 -26.71 -18.51 -20.19
C ASN A 213 -27.40 -17.14 -20.30
N ASP A 214 -26.65 -16.05 -20.08
CA ASP A 214 -27.08 -14.67 -20.28
C ASP A 214 -25.89 -13.79 -20.75
N ILE A 215 -25.83 -12.49 -20.42
CA ILE A 215 -24.70 -11.62 -20.80
C ILE A 215 -23.51 -11.81 -19.86
N ASN A 216 -23.76 -12.14 -18.60
CA ASN A 216 -22.80 -12.13 -17.50
C ASN A 216 -22.66 -13.49 -16.78
N THR A 217 -23.34 -14.55 -17.21
CA THR A 217 -23.16 -15.92 -16.71
C THR A 217 -23.05 -16.98 -17.82
N PHE A 218 -22.32 -18.06 -17.53
CA PHE A 218 -22.29 -19.28 -18.34
C PHE A 218 -22.43 -20.53 -17.47
N VAL A 219 -22.98 -21.62 -18.03
CA VAL A 219 -23.10 -22.91 -17.35
C VAL A 219 -22.45 -24.00 -18.19
N GLY A 220 -21.78 -24.95 -17.56
CA GLY A 220 -21.07 -26.02 -18.26
C GLY A 220 -20.74 -27.24 -17.41
N LYS A 221 -19.80 -28.04 -17.91
CA LYS A 221 -19.19 -29.19 -17.24
C LYS A 221 -17.67 -29.15 -17.41
N THR A 222 -16.92 -29.50 -16.36
CA THR A 222 -15.46 -29.56 -16.38
C THR A 222 -14.92 -30.91 -15.89
N SER A 223 -13.70 -31.27 -16.29
CA SER A 223 -12.96 -32.44 -15.83
C SER A 223 -11.45 -32.31 -16.07
N ILE A 224 -10.65 -33.08 -15.33
CA ILE A 224 -9.20 -33.19 -15.54
C ILE A 224 -8.93 -34.47 -16.31
N LEU A 225 -8.29 -34.33 -17.47
CA LEU A 225 -8.21 -35.34 -18.52
C LEU A 225 -6.76 -35.52 -19.01
N ASP A 226 -6.50 -36.66 -19.66
CA ASP A 226 -5.21 -36.99 -20.27
C ASP A 226 -5.00 -36.16 -21.57
N PRO A 227 -3.85 -35.49 -21.76
CA PRO A 227 -3.57 -34.66 -22.94
C PRO A 227 -3.53 -35.41 -24.28
N SER A 228 -3.52 -36.75 -24.28
CA SER A 228 -3.54 -37.58 -25.49
C SER A 228 -4.95 -37.83 -26.05
N LEU A 229 -6.02 -37.46 -25.34
CA LEU A 229 -7.40 -37.63 -25.77
C LEU A 229 -7.78 -36.68 -26.91
N THR A 230 -8.59 -37.14 -27.85
CA THR A 230 -9.12 -36.30 -28.92
C THR A 230 -10.24 -35.39 -28.42
N GLN A 231 -10.51 -34.29 -29.15
CA GLN A 231 -11.56 -33.33 -28.82
C GLN A 231 -12.95 -33.99 -28.64
N GLN A 232 -13.28 -35.02 -29.43
CA GLN A 232 -14.55 -35.73 -29.28
C GLN A 232 -14.60 -36.59 -28.01
N GLU A 233 -13.53 -37.31 -27.69
CA GLU A 233 -13.45 -38.09 -26.44
C GLU A 233 -13.55 -37.19 -25.21
N ILE A 234 -12.94 -36.01 -25.26
CA ILE A 234 -13.08 -34.95 -24.25
C ILE A 234 -14.56 -34.51 -24.13
N ILE A 235 -15.24 -34.22 -25.23
CA ILE A 235 -16.66 -33.83 -25.23
C ILE A 235 -17.56 -34.95 -24.69
N ASP A 236 -17.30 -36.21 -25.05
CA ASP A 236 -18.07 -37.37 -24.60
C ASP A 236 -17.88 -37.64 -23.10
N ILE A 237 -16.65 -37.52 -22.59
CA ILE A 237 -16.35 -37.64 -21.15
C ILE A 237 -16.96 -36.46 -20.38
N LEU A 238 -16.83 -35.22 -20.87
CA LEU A 238 -17.44 -34.06 -20.21
C LEU A 238 -18.97 -34.18 -20.18
N ASN A 239 -19.60 -34.66 -21.25
CA ASN A 239 -21.06 -34.86 -21.26
C ASN A 239 -21.54 -35.96 -20.30
N SER A 240 -20.79 -37.06 -20.19
CA SER A 240 -21.20 -38.24 -19.41
C SER A 240 -20.71 -38.26 -17.95
N GLN A 241 -19.60 -37.59 -17.64
CA GLN A 241 -18.90 -37.64 -16.34
C GLN A 241 -18.36 -36.29 -15.85
N GLY A 242 -18.39 -35.23 -16.67
CA GLY A 242 -17.93 -33.89 -16.28
C GLY A 242 -18.79 -33.28 -15.17
N THR A 243 -18.14 -32.61 -14.22
CA THR A 243 -18.83 -32.01 -13.07
C THR A 243 -19.31 -30.59 -13.41
N GLN A 244 -20.52 -30.22 -12.97
CA GLN A 244 -21.15 -28.95 -13.32
C GLN A 244 -20.31 -27.75 -12.90
N THR A 245 -20.20 -26.75 -13.77
CA THR A 245 -19.49 -25.49 -13.50
C THR A 245 -20.36 -24.29 -13.86
N LEU A 246 -20.15 -23.17 -13.15
CA LEU A 246 -20.80 -21.88 -13.33
C LEU A 246 -19.71 -20.83 -13.50
N GLY A 247 -19.82 -20.01 -14.55
CA GLY A 247 -19.02 -18.80 -14.74
C GLY A 247 -19.86 -17.54 -14.52
N ILE A 248 -19.29 -16.52 -13.90
CA ILE A 248 -19.88 -15.19 -13.70
C ILE A 248 -18.87 -14.13 -14.13
N ARG A 249 -19.26 -13.16 -14.95
CA ARG A 249 -18.35 -12.10 -15.43
C ARG A 249 -17.89 -11.21 -14.28
N ASP A 250 -16.58 -10.98 -14.19
CA ASP A 250 -16.01 -9.94 -13.34
C ASP A 250 -16.07 -8.59 -14.08
N ASN A 251 -16.77 -7.64 -13.48
CA ASN A 251 -16.93 -6.26 -13.99
C ASN A 251 -16.13 -5.23 -13.17
N THR A 252 -15.26 -5.68 -12.26
CA THR A 252 -14.43 -4.77 -11.45
C THR A 252 -13.25 -4.22 -12.26
N ALA A 253 -13.06 -2.90 -12.21
CA ALA A 253 -11.96 -2.21 -12.89
C ALA A 253 -10.65 -2.22 -12.05
N THR A 254 -10.39 -3.33 -11.37
CA THR A 254 -9.34 -3.51 -10.36
C THR A 254 -8.82 -4.92 -10.42
N ASP A 255 -7.49 -5.10 -10.44
CA ASP A 255 -6.88 -6.44 -10.38
C ASP A 255 -7.28 -7.16 -9.09
N PHE A 256 -8.15 -8.16 -9.21
CA PHE A 256 -8.52 -9.03 -8.10
C PHE A 256 -7.28 -9.82 -7.67
N ARG A 257 -6.84 -9.63 -6.42
CA ARG A 257 -5.58 -10.22 -5.98
C ARG A 257 -5.73 -11.71 -5.68
N LEU A 258 -4.76 -12.48 -6.15
CA LEU A 258 -4.58 -13.91 -5.84
C LEU A 258 -4.48 -14.23 -4.33
N SER A 259 -4.33 -13.22 -3.47
CA SER A 259 -4.40 -13.34 -2.01
C SER A 259 -5.81 -13.67 -1.49
N ASP A 260 -6.85 -13.29 -2.25
CA ASP A 260 -8.20 -13.14 -1.71
C ASP A 260 -9.05 -14.43 -1.89
N ILE A 261 -8.54 -15.38 -2.70
CA ILE A 261 -9.03 -16.76 -2.81
C ILE A 261 -7.95 -17.72 -2.30
N SER A 262 -7.97 -18.02 -1.00
CA SER A 262 -6.99 -18.91 -0.37
C SER A 262 -7.30 -20.39 -0.63
N ILE A 263 -6.80 -20.93 -1.75
CA ILE A 263 -6.86 -22.37 -2.09
C ILE A 263 -5.44 -22.91 -2.25
N ALA A 264 -5.05 -23.89 -1.42
CA ALA A 264 -3.71 -24.49 -1.47
C ALA A 264 -3.57 -25.51 -2.61
N PHE A 265 -2.64 -25.27 -3.54
CA PHE A 265 -2.36 -26.16 -4.69
C PHE A 265 -1.27 -27.22 -4.45
N ASN A 266 -0.75 -27.33 -3.23
CA ASN A 266 0.42 -28.15 -2.87
C ASN A 266 0.26 -29.69 -2.98
N ASN A 267 -0.73 -30.23 -3.71
CA ASN A 267 -1.05 -31.66 -3.73
C ASN A 267 -1.69 -32.21 -5.05
N LEU A 268 -1.41 -31.61 -6.21
CA LEU A 268 -1.96 -32.06 -7.52
C LEU A 268 -1.58 -33.50 -7.94
N GLU A 269 -0.56 -34.11 -7.31
CA GLU A 269 -0.17 -35.51 -7.52
C GLU A 269 -1.22 -36.54 -7.10
N ASN A 270 -2.19 -36.16 -6.25
CA ASN A 270 -3.10 -37.10 -5.58
C ASN A 270 -4.51 -37.20 -6.17
N LEU A 271 -4.80 -36.50 -7.28
CA LEU A 271 -6.06 -36.65 -8.02
C LEU A 271 -6.04 -37.90 -8.90
N THR A 272 -6.94 -38.85 -8.63
CA THR A 272 -7.16 -40.02 -9.49
C THR A 272 -7.80 -39.63 -10.81
N LEU A 273 -7.11 -39.93 -11.92
CA LEU A 273 -7.69 -39.90 -13.27
C LEU A 273 -8.94 -40.81 -13.32
N LEU A 274 -10.00 -40.35 -14.00
CA LEU A 274 -11.16 -41.19 -14.33
C LEU A 274 -10.73 -42.24 -15.37
N PRO A 275 -10.77 -43.56 -15.07
CA PRO A 275 -10.32 -44.56 -16.02
C PRO A 275 -11.33 -44.75 -17.14
N VAL A 276 -10.87 -44.59 -18.39
CA VAL A 276 -11.67 -44.88 -19.60
C VAL A 276 -11.94 -46.38 -19.69
N SER A 277 -13.02 -46.82 -19.05
CA SER A 277 -13.41 -48.23 -18.96
C SER A 277 -14.55 -48.57 -19.92
N THR A 278 -14.21 -49.24 -21.02
CA THR A 278 -15.20 -49.82 -21.91
C THR A 278 -15.90 -51.01 -21.23
N ASN A 279 -17.24 -50.96 -21.19
CA ASN A 279 -18.18 -52.03 -20.80
C ASN A 279 -18.34 -52.37 -19.29
N GLN A 280 -19.56 -52.10 -18.81
CA GLN A 280 -20.35 -52.84 -17.80
C GLN A 280 -19.63 -53.44 -16.58
N ASN A 281 -19.92 -52.89 -15.39
CA ASN A 281 -21.06 -53.39 -14.59
C ASN A 281 -21.47 -52.42 -13.47
N SER A 282 -22.71 -52.55 -12.99
CA SER A 282 -23.34 -51.61 -12.04
C SER A 282 -23.01 -51.91 -10.57
N VAL A 283 -22.74 -50.87 -9.79
CA VAL A 283 -22.95 -50.86 -8.32
C VAL A 283 -23.73 -49.61 -7.95
N SER A 284 -24.85 -49.78 -7.25
CA SER A 284 -25.73 -48.69 -6.80
C SER A 284 -25.49 -48.34 -5.33
N THR A 285 -25.50 -47.06 -5.00
CA THR A 285 -25.85 -46.56 -3.66
C THR A 285 -26.87 -45.44 -3.76
N GLN A 286 -27.84 -45.43 -2.85
CA GLN A 286 -28.99 -44.53 -2.88
C GLN A 286 -28.66 -43.20 -2.19
N PHE A 287 -29.12 -42.09 -2.75
CA PHE A 287 -29.39 -40.90 -1.94
C PHE A 287 -30.66 -41.15 -1.12
N GLY A 288 -30.52 -41.16 0.20
CA GLY A 288 -31.63 -41.21 1.15
C GLY A 288 -31.65 -39.93 1.98
N SER A 289 -32.73 -39.15 1.87
CA SER A 289 -32.89 -37.94 2.66
C SER A 289 -33.27 -38.26 4.10
N SER A 290 -32.58 -37.63 5.06
CA SER A 290 -33.02 -37.58 6.45
C SER A 290 -32.56 -36.28 7.12
N THR A 291 -33.46 -35.30 7.14
CA THR A 291 -33.41 -34.16 8.07
C THR A 291 -33.36 -34.70 9.50
N ILE A 292 -32.42 -34.22 10.32
CA ILE A 292 -32.36 -34.56 11.76
C ILE A 292 -32.55 -33.30 12.60
N GLN A 293 -33.44 -33.42 13.59
CA GLN A 293 -33.87 -32.34 14.46
C GLN A 293 -32.82 -32.05 15.54
N SER A 294 -32.78 -30.81 16.01
CA SER A 294 -32.04 -30.43 17.21
C SER A 294 -32.58 -31.16 18.45
N VAL A 295 -31.76 -31.97 19.12
CA VAL A 295 -32.07 -32.55 20.43
C VAL A 295 -31.09 -31.99 21.45
N SER A 296 -31.59 -31.13 22.35
CA SER A 296 -30.83 -30.62 23.48
C SER A 296 -30.91 -31.58 24.67
N THR A 297 -29.77 -32.00 25.21
CA THR A 297 -29.69 -32.64 26.54
C THR A 297 -28.55 -32.06 27.36
N THR A 298 -28.70 -32.10 28.68
CA THR A 298 -27.85 -31.38 29.64
C THR A 298 -27.10 -32.36 30.55
N GLN A 299 -25.86 -31.97 30.94
CA GLN A 299 -25.07 -32.54 32.04
C GLN A 299 -24.44 -33.95 31.80
N PRO A 300 -23.38 -34.34 32.56
CA PRO A 300 -22.25 -35.09 31.99
C PRO A 300 -22.12 -36.56 32.44
N ALA A 301 -21.28 -37.33 31.74
CA ALA A 301 -20.83 -38.67 32.17
C ALA A 301 -19.42 -39.06 31.67
N ASP A 302 -18.50 -39.19 32.63
CA ASP A 302 -17.45 -40.23 32.84
C ASP A 302 -16.55 -40.78 31.70
N SER A 303 -15.29 -41.10 32.04
CA SER A 303 -14.20 -41.42 31.10
C SER A 303 -13.42 -42.70 31.44
N ALA A 304 -13.95 -43.87 31.05
CA ALA A 304 -13.34 -45.18 31.41
C ALA A 304 -13.32 -46.28 30.33
N ALA A 305 -13.96 -46.12 29.16
CA ALA A 305 -14.46 -47.29 28.40
C ALA A 305 -13.74 -47.67 27.07
N ILE A 306 -12.67 -46.99 26.64
CA ILE A 306 -12.04 -47.22 25.32
C ILE A 306 -10.51 -47.39 25.44
N ASN A 307 -10.04 -48.56 25.91
CA ASN A 307 -8.60 -48.81 26.03
C ASN A 307 -8.18 -50.31 26.00
N ALA A 308 -8.73 -51.10 25.07
CA ALA A 308 -8.65 -52.58 25.12
C ALA A 308 -8.27 -53.33 23.82
N THR A 309 -7.99 -52.66 22.70
CA THR A 309 -7.99 -53.33 21.36
C THR A 309 -6.75 -53.09 20.49
N LEU A 310 -5.67 -52.47 21.00
CA LEU A 310 -4.52 -52.05 20.19
C LEU A 310 -3.13 -52.49 20.73
N ALA A 311 -3.08 -53.50 21.60
CA ALA A 311 -1.86 -53.94 22.28
C ALA A 311 -1.07 -55.08 21.57
N ASN A 312 -1.31 -55.35 20.28
CA ASN A 312 -0.70 -56.50 19.57
C ASN A 312 -0.29 -56.17 18.12
N LYS A 313 1.01 -55.86 17.93
CA LYS A 313 1.88 -56.12 16.75
C LYS A 313 2.95 -55.01 16.55
N PHE A 314 3.98 -55.00 17.38
CA PHE A 314 5.27 -54.37 17.02
C PHE A 314 6.44 -55.08 17.71
N SER A 315 7.19 -55.88 16.94
CA SER A 315 8.54 -56.32 17.29
C SER A 315 9.27 -56.81 16.03
N GLN A 316 10.60 -56.70 16.06
CA GLN A 316 11.57 -57.14 15.03
C GLN A 316 11.58 -56.39 13.69
N LEU A 317 12.52 -55.45 13.54
CA LEU A 317 13.76 -55.65 12.76
C LEU A 317 14.76 -54.50 12.99
N GLN A 318 16.05 -54.75 12.75
CA GLN A 318 17.16 -53.85 13.10
C GLN A 318 18.40 -54.16 12.22
N LEU A 319 19.41 -53.27 12.24
CA LEU A 319 20.74 -53.37 11.60
C LEU A 319 20.76 -52.99 10.09
N ALA A 320 21.85 -52.46 9.51
CA ALA A 320 23.23 -52.27 10.00
C ALA A 320 23.93 -51.05 9.37
N ALA A 321 24.90 -50.44 10.07
CA ALA A 321 26.11 -49.80 9.50
C ALA A 321 27.09 -49.35 10.60
N SER A 322 28.41 -49.53 10.40
CA SER A 322 29.49 -48.99 11.25
C SER A 322 30.87 -49.14 10.61
N ASN A 323 31.77 -48.15 10.78
CA ASN A 323 33.23 -48.31 10.97
C ASN A 323 33.95 -46.97 11.20
N THR A 324 35.21 -47.04 11.64
CA THR A 324 36.05 -45.95 12.22
C THR A 324 37.13 -45.46 11.20
N ALA A 325 38.04 -44.49 11.46
CA ALA A 325 38.53 -43.87 12.70
C ALA A 325 39.15 -42.47 12.49
N ALA A 326 39.54 -41.77 13.57
CA ALA A 326 40.33 -40.55 13.54
C ALA A 326 41.29 -40.42 14.75
N LEU A 327 42.46 -39.80 14.54
CA LEU A 327 43.48 -39.37 15.51
C LEU A 327 44.25 -38.20 14.85
N PHE A 328 44.65 -37.10 15.50
CA PHE A 328 44.74 -36.77 16.93
C PHE A 328 44.11 -35.39 17.25
N GLY A 329 43.71 -35.19 18.52
CA GLY A 329 43.65 -33.87 19.15
C GLY A 329 42.25 -33.27 19.35
N SER A 330 41.89 -33.02 20.62
CA SER A 330 40.73 -32.21 21.09
C SER A 330 39.35 -32.50 20.46
N ALA A 331 38.50 -33.25 21.21
CA ALA A 331 37.06 -33.40 20.92
C ALA A 331 36.25 -33.61 22.23
N LEU A 332 34.92 -33.54 22.13
CA LEU A 332 33.96 -33.45 23.24
C LEU A 332 33.29 -34.79 23.64
N ASN A 333 32.65 -34.74 24.82
CA ASN A 333 31.46 -35.48 25.27
C ASN A 333 31.51 -36.97 25.65
N THR A 334 30.82 -37.25 26.77
CA THR A 334 30.03 -38.48 26.99
C THR A 334 28.65 -38.12 27.56
N SER A 335 27.66 -37.94 26.68
CA SER A 335 26.23 -38.12 26.98
C SER A 335 25.83 -39.58 26.68
N PRO A 336 24.66 -40.09 27.11
CA PRO A 336 23.40 -39.91 26.33
C PRO A 336 22.12 -39.81 27.24
N ASN A 337 20.86 -39.66 26.80
CA ASN A 337 20.09 -40.26 25.67
C ASN A 337 18.90 -39.39 25.17
N THR A 338 18.36 -39.76 24.00
CA THR A 338 17.16 -39.23 23.28
C THR A 338 16.26 -40.41 22.81
N LEU A 339 15.07 -40.35 22.19
CA LEU A 339 14.15 -39.34 21.58
C LEU A 339 12.74 -39.46 22.26
N ALA A 340 11.70 -38.61 22.16
CA ALA A 340 11.07 -37.67 21.19
C ALA A 340 9.77 -38.20 20.50
N LEU A 341 8.92 -37.25 20.06
CA LEU A 341 7.79 -37.31 19.09
C LEU A 341 6.33 -37.71 19.47
N SER A 342 5.41 -36.83 19.00
CA SER A 342 4.03 -37.04 18.49
C SER A 342 2.81 -37.11 19.44
N GLY A 343 1.70 -36.49 18.99
CA GLY A 343 0.35 -36.63 19.56
C GLY A 343 -0.52 -35.36 19.55
N SER A 344 -1.42 -35.23 18.57
CA SER A 344 -2.54 -34.26 18.55
C SER A 344 -3.84 -35.01 18.20
N PRO A 345 -5.02 -34.58 18.70
CA PRO A 345 -6.00 -34.06 17.74
C PRO A 345 -6.99 -32.97 18.25
N ASN A 346 -7.54 -32.22 17.29
CA ASN A 346 -8.89 -31.61 17.24
C ASN A 346 -9.37 -30.59 18.30
N THR A 347 -9.61 -29.36 17.84
CA THR A 347 -10.92 -28.68 17.99
C THR A 347 -11.25 -27.85 16.74
N THR A 348 -12.53 -27.51 16.53
CA THR A 348 -13.09 -27.09 15.23
C THR A 348 -13.33 -25.58 15.12
N LEU A 349 -13.17 -25.02 13.92
CA LEU A 349 -13.66 -23.67 13.58
C LEU A 349 -15.19 -23.66 13.41
N VAL A 350 -15.83 -22.56 13.81
CA VAL A 350 -17.25 -22.29 13.59
C VAL A 350 -17.38 -20.96 12.86
N TRP A 351 -18.19 -20.94 11.79
CA TRP A 351 -18.48 -19.76 10.98
C TRP A 351 -19.95 -19.38 11.16
N HIS A 352 -20.23 -18.08 11.33
CA HIS A 352 -21.60 -17.56 11.49
C HIS A 352 -21.85 -16.42 10.48
N GLY A 353 -22.70 -16.71 9.49
CA GLY A 353 -23.33 -15.70 8.64
C GLY A 353 -24.54 -15.04 9.30
N THR A 354 -25.15 -14.06 8.62
CA THR A 354 -26.12 -13.09 9.15
C THR A 354 -27.54 -13.20 8.55
N ALA A 355 -28.50 -12.51 9.18
CA ALA A 355 -29.92 -12.29 8.77
C ALA A 355 -30.88 -13.51 8.82
N PRO A 356 -32.23 -13.35 8.75
CA PRO A 356 -33.07 -12.12 8.72
C PRO A 356 -34.18 -12.05 9.83
N LEU A 357 -35.24 -11.23 9.62
CA LEU A 357 -36.31 -10.82 10.57
C LEU A 357 -37.51 -11.82 10.69
N THR A 358 -38.36 -11.81 11.75
CA THR A 358 -39.63 -11.02 11.86
C THR A 358 -40.40 -11.26 13.20
N ALA A 359 -41.57 -10.62 13.42
CA ALA A 359 -42.26 -10.40 14.73
C ALA A 359 -43.51 -11.27 15.04
N PRO A 360 -44.01 -11.26 16.30
CA PRO A 360 -45.45 -10.93 16.59
C PRO A 360 -45.68 -10.30 18.02
N PRO A 361 -46.92 -9.98 18.49
CA PRO A 361 -48.17 -9.47 17.87
C PRO A 361 -48.76 -8.20 18.59
N ALA A 362 -49.93 -7.72 18.14
CA ALA A 362 -50.78 -6.70 18.82
C ALA A 362 -51.97 -7.36 19.59
N PRO A 363 -52.93 -6.66 20.28
CA PRO A 363 -53.19 -5.21 20.40
C PRO A 363 -53.65 -4.68 21.81
N SER A 364 -53.95 -3.36 21.90
CA SER A 364 -55.16 -2.73 22.54
C SER A 364 -55.00 -1.52 23.51
N THR A 365 -55.66 -0.41 23.12
CA THR A 365 -56.35 0.63 23.94
C THR A 365 -55.63 1.70 24.82
N THR A 366 -56.20 2.93 24.76
CA THR A 366 -56.17 4.10 25.67
C THR A 366 -54.97 5.09 25.72
N GLU A 367 -55.29 6.34 25.38
CA GLU A 367 -54.70 7.66 25.77
C GLU A 367 -54.95 8.01 27.27
N PRO A 368 -54.48 9.17 27.84
CA PRO A 368 -53.34 10.09 27.57
C PRO A 368 -52.60 10.53 28.90
N PRO A 369 -51.87 11.68 29.05
CA PRO A 369 -50.87 12.39 28.22
C PRO A 369 -49.43 12.48 28.89
N PRO A 370 -48.77 13.63 29.27
CA PRO A 370 -47.30 13.85 29.13
C PRO A 370 -46.53 13.94 30.50
N PRO A 371 -45.21 14.27 30.63
CA PRO A 371 -44.28 14.88 29.66
C PRO A 371 -42.81 14.36 29.58
N SER A 372 -42.10 14.90 28.58
CA SER A 372 -40.64 15.03 28.35
C SER A 372 -39.59 14.55 29.38
N THR A 373 -38.57 13.85 28.87
CA THR A 373 -37.15 14.25 29.02
C THR A 373 -36.30 13.76 27.84
N THR A 374 -35.23 14.51 27.54
CA THR A 374 -34.37 14.38 26.34
C THR A 374 -33.23 13.36 26.49
N THR A 375 -32.94 12.63 25.40
CA THR A 375 -31.57 12.27 25.01
C THR A 375 -31.37 12.65 23.54
N ALA A 376 -30.20 13.20 23.21
CA ALA A 376 -29.95 13.80 21.89
C ALA A 376 -29.26 12.81 20.93
N SER A 377 -29.63 12.88 19.65
CA SER A 377 -28.80 12.38 18.56
C SER A 377 -27.54 13.25 18.41
N PRO A 378 -26.38 12.70 18.02
CA PRO A 378 -25.21 13.52 17.70
C PRO A 378 -25.52 14.45 16.51
N PRO A 379 -25.11 15.72 16.55
CA PRO A 379 -25.39 16.66 15.47
C PRO A 379 -24.55 16.33 14.24
N ALA A 380 -25.21 16.05 13.11
CA ALA A 380 -24.56 16.01 11.80
C ALA A 380 -24.24 17.45 11.34
N SER A 381 -23.19 18.05 11.91
CA SER A 381 -22.64 19.32 11.46
C SER A 381 -21.80 19.09 10.21
N THR A 382 -22.44 18.96 9.05
CA THR A 382 -21.76 18.99 7.75
C THR A 382 -21.10 20.36 7.57
N PRO A 383 -19.76 20.46 7.54
CA PRO A 383 -19.12 21.72 7.18
C PRO A 383 -19.27 21.87 5.67
N THR A 384 -19.99 22.89 5.21
CA THR A 384 -20.06 23.23 3.78
C THR A 384 -18.77 23.93 3.37
N THR A 385 -17.65 23.21 3.43
CA THR A 385 -16.36 23.69 2.92
C THR A 385 -16.41 23.74 1.40
N THR A 386 -16.67 24.94 0.88
CA THR A 386 -16.32 25.27 -0.50
C THR A 386 -14.86 24.91 -0.71
N ALA A 387 -14.58 23.86 -1.50
CA ALA A 387 -13.19 23.45 -1.74
C ALA A 387 -12.42 24.64 -2.31
N THR A 388 -11.45 25.16 -1.55
CA THR A 388 -10.64 26.31 -1.96
C THR A 388 -9.73 25.87 -3.10
N THR A 389 -10.23 26.06 -4.32
CA THR A 389 -9.45 25.96 -5.55
C THR A 389 -8.18 26.78 -5.38
N GLY A 390 -7.05 26.20 -5.79
CA GLY A 390 -5.73 26.70 -5.45
C GLY A 390 -5.39 28.09 -6.00
N CYS A 391 -4.09 28.40 -5.99
CA CYS A 391 -3.51 29.72 -6.23
C CYS A 391 -3.70 30.20 -7.68
N SER A 392 -4.93 30.50 -8.09
CA SER A 392 -5.35 30.74 -9.48
C SER A 392 -4.77 32.00 -10.13
N SER A 393 -4.17 32.88 -9.33
CA SER A 393 -3.41 34.06 -9.73
C SER A 393 -1.89 33.80 -9.90
N PHE A 394 -1.40 32.60 -9.53
CA PHE A 394 0.00 32.23 -9.60
C PHE A 394 0.49 32.15 -11.06
N PRO A 395 1.46 32.98 -11.48
CA PRO A 395 1.86 33.09 -12.88
C PRO A 395 2.96 32.08 -13.28
N GLY A 396 3.20 31.04 -12.47
CA GLY A 396 4.37 30.17 -12.58
C GLY A 396 5.64 30.80 -11.98
N PHE A 397 6.58 29.96 -11.54
CA PHE A 397 7.89 30.43 -11.09
C PHE A 397 8.69 31.07 -12.23
N LYS A 398 9.64 31.93 -11.86
CA LYS A 398 10.58 32.55 -12.79
C LYS A 398 11.98 31.98 -12.55
N SER A 399 12.93 32.31 -13.42
CA SER A 399 14.36 31.99 -13.20
C SER A 399 14.77 32.45 -11.81
N THR A 400 15.15 31.50 -10.96
CA THR A 400 15.45 31.75 -9.56
C THR A 400 16.66 32.67 -9.41
N GLY A 401 16.61 33.54 -8.39
CA GLY A 401 17.77 34.28 -7.95
C GLY A 401 18.64 33.44 -7.01
N ASN A 402 19.57 34.10 -6.32
CA ASN A 402 20.29 33.46 -5.20
C ASN A 402 19.37 33.24 -3.97
N LEU A 403 18.23 33.95 -3.90
CA LEU A 403 17.21 33.85 -2.88
C LEU A 403 15.90 33.28 -3.49
N PRO A 404 15.09 32.56 -2.71
CA PRO A 404 13.80 32.03 -3.16
C PRO A 404 12.78 33.14 -3.39
N GLN A 405 11.77 32.86 -4.21
CA GLN A 405 10.61 33.73 -4.47
C GLN A 405 9.29 32.96 -4.31
N PRO A 406 8.89 32.59 -3.07
CA PRO A 406 7.59 32.01 -2.81
C PRO A 406 6.46 33.02 -3.12
N TYR A 407 5.25 32.51 -3.35
CA TYR A 407 4.11 33.33 -3.77
C TYR A 407 2.95 33.21 -2.77
N LEU A 408 2.51 34.35 -2.23
CA LEU A 408 1.37 34.46 -1.33
C LEU A 408 0.06 34.52 -2.14
N CYS A 409 -0.90 33.63 -1.85
CA CYS A 409 -2.12 33.46 -2.66
C CYS A 409 -3.25 34.44 -2.33
N SER A 410 -3.20 35.14 -1.19
CA SER A 410 -4.27 36.00 -0.67
C SER A 410 -3.69 37.07 0.25
N ASN A 411 -4.45 38.15 0.52
CA ASN A 411 -3.96 39.25 1.36
C ASN A 411 -4.04 38.92 2.85
N GLY A 412 -3.08 39.42 3.63
CA GLY A 412 -3.05 39.33 5.09
C GLY A 412 -1.88 38.51 5.62
N LEU A 413 -1.99 38.10 6.88
CA LEU A 413 -0.98 37.33 7.60
C LEU A 413 -0.81 35.91 7.04
N ALA A 414 0.44 35.49 6.84
CA ALA A 414 0.81 34.12 6.50
C ALA A 414 2.09 33.70 7.25
N THR A 415 2.10 32.48 7.80
CA THR A 415 3.26 31.86 8.46
C THR A 415 3.68 30.62 7.69
N PHE A 416 4.97 30.49 7.36
CA PHE A 416 5.50 29.38 6.58
C PHE A 416 6.98 29.11 6.90
N GLY A 417 7.42 27.87 6.71
CA GLY A 417 8.83 27.50 6.77
C GLY A 417 9.55 27.84 5.46
N GLN A 418 10.81 28.27 5.53
CA GLN A 418 11.62 28.62 4.36
C GLN A 418 13.07 28.21 4.56
N ILE A 419 13.64 27.53 3.55
CA ILE A 419 15.05 27.17 3.49
C ILE A 419 15.89 28.18 2.69
N PHE A 420 17.19 28.20 2.97
CA PHE A 420 18.19 29.06 2.33
C PHE A 420 19.50 28.30 2.06
N ASN A 421 20.09 28.51 0.88
CA ASN A 421 21.37 27.89 0.52
C ASN A 421 22.54 28.44 1.34
N ARG A 422 23.59 27.62 1.50
CA ARG A 422 24.80 27.96 2.28
C ARG A 422 25.44 29.26 1.77
N GLY A 423 25.81 30.14 2.69
CA GLY A 423 26.45 31.43 2.43
C GLY A 423 25.54 32.54 1.89
N ILE A 424 24.32 32.25 1.41
CA ILE A 424 23.44 33.24 0.77
C ILE A 424 22.89 34.28 1.75
N VAL A 425 22.58 33.84 2.98
CA VAL A 425 22.20 34.71 4.10
C VAL A 425 23.30 34.55 5.15
N PRO A 426 24.38 35.36 5.13
CA PRO A 426 25.60 35.10 5.89
C PRO A 426 25.41 35.05 7.41
N GLN A 427 26.45 34.60 8.12
CA GLN A 427 26.49 34.60 9.59
C GLN A 427 26.11 35.98 10.17
N GLY A 428 25.23 35.97 11.18
CA GLY A 428 24.73 37.19 11.80
C GLY A 428 23.79 38.03 10.92
N LYS A 429 23.22 37.44 9.86
CA LYS A 429 22.16 38.04 9.02
C LYS A 429 20.85 37.26 9.13
N ILE A 430 19.78 37.93 8.73
CA ILE A 430 18.45 37.36 8.45
C ILE A 430 17.91 37.93 7.14
N ILE A 431 16.71 37.52 6.74
CA ILE A 431 15.95 38.13 5.64
C ILE A 431 14.98 39.20 6.14
N THR A 432 14.45 39.98 5.21
CA THR A 432 13.19 40.72 5.29
C THR A 432 12.50 40.66 3.93
N THR A 433 11.26 41.13 3.80
CA THR A 433 10.51 41.19 2.53
C THR A 433 10.13 42.63 2.17
N GLN A 434 9.29 42.82 1.13
CA GLN A 434 8.63 44.11 0.88
C GLN A 434 7.48 44.44 1.86
N TYR A 435 7.15 43.52 2.77
CA TYR A 435 6.09 43.62 3.77
C TYR A 435 6.67 43.63 5.19
N ASP A 436 5.85 43.94 6.19
CA ASP A 436 6.22 43.69 7.58
C ASP A 436 6.53 42.19 7.75
N THR A 437 7.70 41.88 8.33
CA THR A 437 8.29 40.54 8.33
C THR A 437 8.85 40.18 9.70
N GLN A 438 8.53 38.98 10.18
CA GLN A 438 9.13 38.32 11.33
C GLN A 438 9.88 37.07 10.86
N VAL A 439 11.02 36.76 11.50
CA VAL A 439 11.92 35.66 11.11
C VAL A 439 12.42 34.91 12.33
N ASP A 440 11.86 33.73 12.57
CA ASP A 440 12.24 32.82 13.65
C ASP A 440 13.22 31.78 13.12
N VAL A 441 14.52 32.04 13.29
CA VAL A 441 15.61 31.15 12.83
C VAL A 441 15.58 29.82 13.56
N LYS A 442 15.59 28.70 12.81
CA LYS A 442 15.56 27.34 13.35
C LYS A 442 16.88 26.61 13.16
N ALA A 443 17.42 26.66 11.95
CA ALA A 443 18.66 26.00 11.60
C ALA A 443 19.62 26.90 10.83
N ARG A 444 20.91 26.72 11.10
CA ARG A 444 22.05 27.31 10.38
C ARG A 444 22.91 26.21 9.76
N TRP A 445 23.72 26.64 8.80
CA TRP A 445 24.84 25.89 8.27
C TRP A 445 26.05 25.96 9.22
N ASP A 446 27.06 25.15 8.93
CA ASP A 446 28.36 25.09 9.63
C ASP A 446 29.15 26.42 9.55
N ASP A 447 29.01 27.17 8.46
CA ASP A 447 29.53 28.54 8.30
C ASP A 447 28.70 29.62 9.04
N GLY A 448 27.62 29.23 9.74
CA GLY A 448 26.72 30.11 10.47
C GLY A 448 25.70 30.87 9.59
N SER A 449 25.70 30.66 8.27
CA SER A 449 24.65 31.17 7.38
C SER A 449 23.29 30.54 7.68
N LEU A 450 22.20 31.23 7.36
CA LEU A 450 20.85 30.71 7.60
C LEU A 450 20.59 29.48 6.71
N LYS A 451 20.03 28.41 7.30
CA LYS A 451 19.60 27.20 6.57
C LYS A 451 18.08 27.10 6.53
N HIS A 452 17.41 27.27 7.68
CA HIS A 452 15.94 27.22 7.80
C HIS A 452 15.44 28.24 8.83
N ALA A 453 14.35 28.91 8.50
CA ALA A 453 13.60 29.78 9.40
C ALA A 453 12.10 29.58 9.18
N VAL A 454 11.32 29.88 10.21
CA VAL A 454 9.90 30.15 10.06
C VAL A 454 9.73 31.65 9.83
N ILE A 455 8.95 32.01 8.83
CA ILE A 455 8.74 33.39 8.39
C ILE A 455 7.26 33.70 8.56
N THR A 456 6.96 34.85 9.16
CA THR A 456 5.61 35.42 9.13
C THR A 456 5.66 36.77 8.43
N ILE A 457 4.67 37.03 7.57
CA ILE A 457 4.47 38.32 6.89
C ILE A 457 3.01 38.75 7.00
N ASP A 458 2.73 40.05 6.99
CA ASP A 458 1.40 40.60 6.68
C ASP A 458 1.43 41.19 5.27
N GLY A 459 0.96 40.42 4.29
CA GLY A 459 1.29 40.61 2.87
C GLY A 459 0.11 40.92 1.95
N GLN A 460 0.44 41.13 0.67
CA GLN A 460 -0.53 41.18 -0.43
C GLN A 460 -0.24 40.04 -1.41
N GLN A 461 -1.28 39.55 -2.09
CA GLN A 461 -1.18 38.49 -3.09
C GLN A 461 -0.08 38.79 -4.12
N GLY A 462 0.88 37.88 -4.28
CA GLY A 462 2.03 38.06 -5.15
C GLY A 462 3.32 37.39 -4.67
N PHE A 463 4.41 37.60 -5.41
CA PHE A 463 5.73 37.10 -5.04
C PHE A 463 6.30 37.82 -3.82
N ILE A 464 6.83 37.04 -2.89
CA ILE A 464 7.55 37.51 -1.71
C ILE A 464 9.03 37.69 -2.11
N ASN A 465 9.57 38.91 -1.98
CA ASN A 465 10.92 39.24 -2.42
C ASN A 465 11.85 39.38 -1.21
N PHE A 466 12.63 38.33 -0.92
CA PHE A 466 13.58 38.38 0.19
C PHE A 466 14.75 39.33 -0.07
N SER A 467 15.19 40.02 0.99
CA SER A 467 16.39 40.86 1.03
C SER A 467 17.17 40.60 2.31
N VAL A 468 18.50 40.52 2.24
CA VAL A 468 19.37 40.21 3.40
C VAL A 468 19.65 41.46 4.23
N ILE A 469 19.40 41.39 5.54
CA ILE A 469 19.60 42.49 6.49
C ILE A 469 20.38 42.05 7.74
N ASN A 470 20.82 43.03 8.54
CA ASN A 470 21.15 42.76 9.95
C ASN A 470 19.86 42.44 10.72
N PRO A 471 19.89 41.56 11.73
CA PRO A 471 18.79 41.43 12.68
C PRO A 471 18.44 42.79 13.31
N PRO A 472 17.15 43.12 13.49
CA PRO A 472 16.74 44.30 14.25
C PRO A 472 17.23 44.18 15.69
N THR A 473 17.79 45.25 16.25
CA THR A 473 18.43 45.21 17.58
C THR A 473 17.44 45.01 18.73
N ASN A 474 16.19 45.43 18.53
CA ASN A 474 15.05 45.12 19.38
C ASN A 474 13.89 44.69 18.47
N GLN A 475 13.28 43.53 18.75
CA GLN A 475 11.87 43.30 18.49
C GLN A 475 11.25 42.88 19.83
N GLU A 476 10.27 43.64 20.30
CA GLU A 476 9.47 43.19 21.44
C GLU A 476 8.45 42.19 20.90
N ALA A 477 8.44 40.99 21.48
CA ALA A 477 7.39 40.02 21.24
C ALA A 477 6.06 40.60 21.74
N ALA A 478 5.01 40.48 20.93
CA ALA A 478 3.72 41.02 21.29
C ALA A 478 3.05 40.12 22.34
N ASN A 479 2.77 40.67 23.53
CA ASN A 479 2.13 39.93 24.62
C ASN A 479 0.68 39.56 24.27
N TYR A 480 0.50 38.35 23.77
CA TYR A 480 -0.79 37.71 23.54
C TYR A 480 -0.97 36.52 24.48
N SER A 481 -2.22 36.09 24.66
CA SER A 481 -2.60 34.97 25.53
C SER A 481 -3.83 34.29 24.96
N ASP A 482 -3.89 32.97 25.02
CA ASP A 482 -5.03 32.21 24.49
C ASP A 482 -6.35 32.68 25.12
N PRO A 483 -7.38 33.08 24.33
CA PRO A 483 -8.73 33.28 24.84
C PRO A 483 -9.31 32.02 25.53
N GLY A 484 -8.77 30.83 25.22
CA GLY A 484 -8.92 29.63 26.03
C GLY A 484 -9.29 28.40 25.21
N THR A 485 -8.28 27.61 24.84
CA THR A 485 -8.47 26.26 24.30
C THR A 485 -8.55 25.23 25.43
N THR A 486 -9.44 24.25 25.30
CA THR A 486 -9.61 23.16 26.26
C THR A 486 -9.74 21.80 25.56
N LEU A 487 -9.16 20.76 26.18
CA LEU A 487 -9.28 19.36 25.79
C LEU A 487 -9.89 18.58 26.95
N THR A 488 -11.08 18.04 26.76
CA THR A 488 -11.71 17.10 27.69
C THR A 488 -11.48 15.68 27.19
N LEU A 489 -10.87 14.83 28.02
CA LEU A 489 -10.82 13.39 27.79
C LEU A 489 -11.89 12.72 28.65
N THR A 490 -12.80 11.97 28.04
CA THR A 490 -13.91 11.27 28.72
C THR A 490 -13.46 10.05 29.52
N SER A 491 -12.17 9.95 29.84
CA SER A 491 -11.61 9.18 30.95
C SER A 491 -11.69 9.90 32.31
N GLY A 492 -12.01 11.20 32.31
CA GLY A 492 -12.14 12.04 33.51
C GLY A 492 -11.13 13.20 33.63
N GLN A 493 -10.29 13.40 32.61
CA GLN A 493 -9.26 14.46 32.59
C GLN A 493 -9.70 15.67 31.78
N ASN A 494 -9.27 16.87 32.20
CA ASN A 494 -9.52 18.12 31.50
C ASN A 494 -8.25 18.98 31.48
N TYR A 495 -7.85 19.41 30.28
CA TYR A 495 -6.66 20.22 30.03
C TYR A 495 -7.06 21.57 29.43
N SER A 496 -6.30 22.62 29.71
CA SER A 496 -6.48 23.95 29.12
C SER A 496 -5.15 24.66 28.96
N SER A 497 -4.94 25.40 27.87
CA SER A 497 -3.74 26.19 27.59
C SER A 497 -3.36 27.06 28.78
N GLN A 498 -4.31 27.85 29.28
CA GLN A 498 -4.14 28.77 30.41
C GLN A 498 -3.70 28.10 31.73
N ALA A 499 -3.74 26.77 31.82
CA ALA A 499 -3.35 26.00 33.00
C ALA A 499 -2.14 25.07 32.79
N MET A 500 -1.66 24.87 31.54
CA MET A 500 -0.54 23.98 31.25
C MET A 500 0.81 24.71 31.31
N PRO A 501 1.89 24.08 31.82
CA PRO A 501 3.23 24.63 31.79
C PRO A 501 3.75 24.94 30.37
N LEU A 502 4.47 26.05 30.23
CA LEU A 502 5.23 26.37 29.02
C LEU A 502 6.44 25.43 28.88
N LYS A 503 6.48 24.67 27.77
CA LYS A 503 7.62 23.84 27.34
C LYS A 503 8.65 24.69 26.61
N THR A 504 8.22 25.50 25.65
CA THR A 504 9.08 26.46 24.92
C THR A 504 8.25 27.48 24.14
N THR A 505 8.80 28.68 23.90
CA THR A 505 8.24 29.63 22.92
C THR A 505 8.83 29.31 21.55
N TRP A 506 8.00 28.86 20.61
CA TRP A 506 8.45 28.44 19.27
C TRP A 506 8.59 29.60 18.30
N LEU A 507 7.64 30.54 18.25
CA LEU A 507 7.74 31.77 17.45
C LEU A 507 7.64 32.97 18.39
N ASN A 508 8.45 34.01 18.17
CA ASN A 508 8.63 35.05 19.18
C ASN A 508 8.90 36.43 18.57
N GLY A 509 7.84 37.16 18.21
CA GLY A 509 7.98 38.48 17.60
C GLY A 509 6.69 39.33 17.52
N PRO A 510 6.68 40.36 16.65
CA PRO A 510 5.63 41.38 16.61
C PRO A 510 4.45 41.05 15.68
N LEU A 511 4.55 40.00 14.85
CA LEU A 511 3.47 39.53 13.98
C LEU A 511 2.79 38.29 14.56
N VAL A 512 3.57 37.39 15.15
CA VAL A 512 3.09 36.15 15.75
C VAL A 512 3.92 35.77 16.98
N VAL A 513 3.27 35.22 17.99
CA VAL A 513 3.91 34.47 19.08
C VAL A 513 3.32 33.06 19.09
N GLU A 514 4.15 32.05 19.32
CA GLU A 514 3.69 30.67 19.46
C GLU A 514 4.29 30.01 20.69
N GLU A 515 3.43 29.49 21.55
CA GLU A 515 3.82 28.81 22.79
C GLU A 515 3.48 27.32 22.72
N ILE A 516 4.49 26.49 23.00
CA ILE A 516 4.33 25.04 23.15
C ILE A 516 4.09 24.79 24.64
N LEU A 517 2.89 24.36 24.98
CA LEU A 517 2.44 24.07 26.35
C LEU A 517 2.31 22.55 26.51
N GLU A 518 2.72 21.98 27.64
CA GLU A 518 2.76 20.51 27.83
C GLU A 518 2.38 20.07 29.25
N ASP A 519 1.52 19.05 29.36
CA ASP A 519 1.15 18.40 30.63
C ASP A 519 1.49 16.90 30.65
N HIS A 520 2.09 16.49 31.77
CA HIS A 520 2.59 15.15 32.10
C HIS A 520 1.77 14.43 33.17
N ASN A 521 0.72 15.05 33.71
CA ASN A 521 -0.03 14.60 34.91
C ASN A 521 -0.68 13.21 34.78
N ASP A 522 -1.03 12.74 33.58
CA ASP A 522 -1.54 11.37 33.39
C ASP A 522 -0.39 10.33 33.43
N PRO A 523 -0.54 9.17 34.08
CA PRO A 523 0.55 8.18 34.17
C PRO A 523 1.03 7.63 32.81
N ASN A 524 0.18 7.65 31.77
CA ASN A 524 0.51 7.13 30.44
C ASN A 524 0.59 8.24 29.40
N LEU A 525 -0.42 9.12 29.38
CA LEU A 525 -0.57 10.13 28.33
C LEU A 525 0.28 11.37 28.58
N VAL A 526 0.58 12.08 27.50
CA VAL A 526 1.00 13.49 27.49
C VAL A 526 0.06 14.26 26.58
N VAL A 527 -0.26 15.49 26.98
CA VAL A 527 -1.00 16.45 26.17
C VAL A 527 -0.09 17.64 25.88
N GLN A 528 -0.03 18.06 24.63
CA GLN A 528 0.56 19.34 24.25
C GLN A 528 -0.48 20.22 23.56
N PHE A 529 -0.42 21.54 23.79
CA PHE A 529 -1.05 22.53 22.91
C PHE A 529 0.05 23.40 22.29
N HIS A 530 0.07 23.52 20.96
CA HIS A 530 0.92 24.50 20.25
C HIS A 530 0.02 25.67 19.89
N VAL A 531 0.17 26.78 20.60
CA VAL A 531 -0.78 27.90 20.57
C VAL A 531 -0.15 29.09 19.84
N ARG A 532 -0.61 29.38 18.62
CA ARG A 532 -0.08 30.43 17.74
C ARG A 532 -1.03 31.62 17.69
N HIS A 533 -0.61 32.74 18.30
CA HIS A 533 -1.33 34.01 18.39
C HIS A 533 -0.81 35.02 17.36
N TYR A 534 -1.69 35.52 16.52
CA TYR A 534 -1.40 36.53 15.50
C TYR A 534 -1.76 37.94 15.98
N ASN A 535 -1.04 38.95 15.51
CA ASN A 535 -1.21 40.33 15.96
C ASN A 535 -2.56 40.98 15.58
N ASN A 536 -3.30 40.39 14.63
CA ASN A 536 -4.66 40.76 14.28
C ASN A 536 -5.74 40.15 15.21
N GLY A 537 -5.33 39.33 16.19
CA GLY A 537 -6.21 38.64 17.14
C GLY A 537 -6.65 37.23 16.71
N ALA A 538 -6.25 36.74 15.54
CA ALA A 538 -6.48 35.34 15.17
C ALA A 538 -5.62 34.40 16.04
N THR A 539 -6.12 33.20 16.31
CA THR A 539 -5.42 32.19 17.13
C THR A 539 -5.68 30.80 16.56
N ARG A 540 -4.59 30.06 16.29
CA ARG A 540 -4.58 28.62 16.02
C ARG A 540 -4.11 27.90 17.28
N THR A 541 -4.76 26.79 17.64
CA THR A 541 -4.23 25.86 18.62
C THR A 541 -4.19 24.46 18.03
N GLU A 542 -3.00 23.88 17.95
CA GLU A 542 -2.79 22.46 17.64
C GLU A 542 -2.80 21.67 18.94
N ALA A 543 -3.74 20.75 19.10
CA ALA A 543 -3.81 19.88 20.27
C ALA A 543 -3.26 18.50 19.93
N VAL A 544 -2.19 18.09 20.62
CA VAL A 544 -1.53 16.78 20.46
C VAL A 544 -1.78 15.92 21.70
N VAL A 545 -2.09 14.63 21.50
CA VAL A 545 -2.21 13.64 22.57
C VAL A 545 -1.34 12.43 22.25
N GLU A 546 -0.51 12.01 23.20
CA GLU A 546 0.53 10.99 23.00
C GLU A 546 0.50 9.91 24.08
N ASN A 547 0.86 8.67 23.72
CA ASN A 547 1.15 7.58 24.66
C ASN A 547 2.63 7.18 24.56
N SER A 548 3.50 8.19 24.60
CA SER A 548 4.90 8.14 24.12
C SER A 548 5.96 7.87 25.19
N LYS A 549 5.59 7.82 26.49
CA LYS A 549 6.52 7.64 27.63
C LYS A 549 7.22 6.26 27.56
N ALA A 550 8.44 6.19 27.03
CA ALA A 550 9.10 4.93 26.68
C ALA A 550 9.27 3.94 27.86
N TYR A 551 9.62 4.45 29.04
CA TYR A 551 9.82 3.68 30.28
C TYR A 551 8.59 3.66 31.21
N ALA A 552 7.46 4.26 30.81
CA ALA A 552 6.18 3.97 31.48
C ALA A 552 5.64 2.60 31.04
N PRO A 553 4.79 1.92 31.84
CA PRO A 553 4.22 0.63 31.47
C PRO A 553 3.46 0.63 30.13
N GLN A 554 3.23 -0.55 29.58
CA GLN A 554 2.53 -0.74 28.32
C GLN A 554 1.00 -0.76 28.50
N HIS A 555 0.41 0.39 28.79
CA HIS A 555 -1.03 0.53 28.82
C HIS A 555 -1.55 1.08 27.48
N THR A 556 -2.52 0.38 26.90
CA THR A 556 -3.42 0.96 25.90
C THR A 556 -4.49 1.76 26.64
N VAL A 557 -4.74 3.01 26.22
CA VAL A 557 -5.70 3.90 26.88
C VAL A 557 -6.93 4.08 25.98
N ALA A 558 -8.13 3.93 26.54
CA ALA A 558 -9.39 4.13 25.82
C ALA A 558 -10.10 5.39 26.35
N TYR A 559 -10.40 6.33 25.45
CA TYR A 559 -11.10 7.58 25.77
C TYR A 559 -11.79 8.14 24.52
N SER A 560 -12.76 9.05 24.70
CA SER A 560 -13.12 10.02 23.66
C SER A 560 -12.58 11.40 24.04
N ALA A 561 -12.11 12.15 23.05
CA ALA A 561 -11.62 13.51 23.22
C ALA A 561 -12.60 14.52 22.59
N GLN A 562 -12.83 15.62 23.31
CA GLN A 562 -13.47 16.82 22.82
C GLN A 562 -12.49 17.98 22.97
N ILE A 563 -12.24 18.72 21.88
CA ILE A 563 -11.46 19.95 21.90
C ILE A 563 -12.41 21.12 21.63
N THR A 564 -12.29 22.22 22.37
CA THR A 564 -12.99 23.46 22.07
C THR A 564 -12.06 24.66 22.10
N SER A 565 -12.22 25.59 21.15
CA SER A 565 -11.53 26.89 21.11
C SER A 565 -12.54 28.00 20.78
N GLY A 566 -13.10 28.61 21.83
CA GLY A 566 -14.27 29.48 21.70
C GLY A 566 -15.49 28.71 21.20
N SER A 567 -16.06 29.11 20.05
CA SER A 567 -17.15 28.40 19.37
C SER A 567 -16.71 27.32 18.38
N ALA A 568 -15.40 27.08 18.21
CA ALA A 568 -14.89 25.93 17.46
C ALA A 568 -14.88 24.69 18.36
N THR A 569 -15.33 23.54 17.83
CA THR A 569 -15.44 22.28 18.57
C THR A 569 -15.12 21.09 17.68
N PHE A 570 -14.24 20.19 18.14
CA PHE A 570 -13.94 18.91 17.51
C PHE A 570 -14.19 17.75 18.50
N ASN A 571 -14.57 16.58 17.98
CA ASN A 571 -14.81 15.36 18.76
C ASN A 571 -14.24 14.14 18.03
N THR A 572 -13.48 13.29 18.71
CA THR A 572 -12.82 12.12 18.09
C THR A 572 -13.72 10.90 17.93
N GLY A 573 -14.87 10.85 18.60
CA GLY A 573 -15.50 9.57 18.93
C GLY A 573 -14.64 8.76 19.92
N GLN A 574 -14.91 7.47 20.07
CA GLN A 574 -14.14 6.59 20.97
C GLN A 574 -12.83 6.14 20.30
N LEU A 575 -11.69 6.50 20.90
CA LEU A 575 -10.36 6.05 20.49
C LEU A 575 -9.85 4.89 21.34
N THR A 576 -8.93 4.11 20.75
CA THR A 576 -8.08 3.11 21.41
C THR A 576 -6.64 3.50 21.12
N HIS A 577 -5.95 4.04 22.13
CA HIS A 577 -4.64 4.67 21.99
C HIS A 577 -3.55 3.74 22.55
N TYR A 578 -2.87 3.02 21.66
CA TYR A 578 -1.83 2.06 21.99
C TYR A 578 -0.51 2.75 22.34
N LYS A 579 0.47 1.95 22.80
CA LYS A 579 1.79 2.45 23.18
C LYS A 579 2.53 3.05 21.97
N ALA A 580 3.30 4.12 22.22
CA ALA A 580 4.15 4.78 21.22
C ALA A 580 3.40 5.32 19.98
N GLN A 581 2.12 5.64 20.13
CA GLN A 581 1.31 6.39 19.14
C GLN A 581 1.08 7.85 19.58
N ARG A 582 0.83 8.75 18.62
CA ARG A 582 0.30 10.10 18.87
C ARG A 582 -0.73 10.51 17.82
N TRP A 583 -1.55 11.50 18.13
CA TRP A 583 -2.39 12.17 17.14
C TRP A 583 -2.47 13.64 17.49
N HIS A 584 -2.84 14.47 16.50
CA HIS A 584 -3.10 15.89 16.72
C HIS A 584 -4.36 16.36 16.00
N HIS A 585 -4.84 17.55 16.36
CA HIS A 585 -5.86 18.28 15.61
C HIS A 585 -5.72 19.78 15.83
N THR A 586 -5.69 20.56 14.76
CA THR A 586 -5.71 22.03 14.80
C THR A 586 -7.13 22.57 14.85
N LEU A 587 -7.39 23.54 15.74
CA LEU A 587 -8.58 24.39 15.71
C LEU A 587 -8.17 25.86 15.64
N TRP A 588 -9.00 26.66 14.96
CA TRP A 588 -8.91 28.12 15.01
C TRP A 588 -9.98 28.68 15.94
N TYR A 589 -9.61 29.67 16.77
CA TYR A 589 -10.52 30.28 17.73
C TYR A 589 -11.78 30.85 17.04
N ASN A 590 -12.96 30.47 17.52
CA ASN A 590 -14.26 30.81 16.91
C ASN A 590 -14.38 30.45 15.41
N ASN A 591 -13.63 29.45 14.93
CA ASN A 591 -13.54 29.04 13.52
C ASN A 591 -13.03 30.18 12.59
N GLN A 592 -12.22 31.11 13.12
CA GLN A 592 -11.64 32.22 12.34
C GLN A 592 -10.26 31.85 11.80
N GLU A 593 -10.23 31.03 10.76
CA GLU A 593 -8.99 30.57 10.10
C GLU A 593 -8.36 31.64 9.20
N LEU A 594 -7.03 31.79 9.29
CA LEU A 594 -6.23 32.54 8.31
C LEU A 594 -5.84 31.62 7.14
N ASP A 595 -6.76 31.35 6.22
CA ASP A 595 -6.49 30.54 5.00
C ASP A 595 -5.65 31.33 3.96
N ASN A 596 -4.42 31.69 4.35
CA ASN A 596 -3.46 32.42 3.55
C ASN A 596 -2.31 31.51 3.10
N TYR A 597 -2.60 30.72 2.06
CA TYR A 597 -1.67 29.76 1.49
C TYR A 597 -0.46 30.44 0.80
N VAL A 598 0.71 29.82 0.93
CA VAL A 598 1.98 30.24 0.30
C VAL A 598 2.52 29.11 -0.57
N VAL A 599 2.63 29.37 -1.87
CA VAL A 599 3.28 28.47 -2.85
C VAL A 599 4.79 28.59 -2.69
N GLN A 600 5.43 27.51 -2.25
CA GLN A 600 6.88 27.43 -2.05
C GLN A 600 7.65 27.38 -3.37
N ASP A 601 8.84 27.96 -3.41
CA ASP A 601 9.71 27.99 -4.59
C ASP A 601 10.39 26.62 -4.81
N THR A 602 9.66 25.65 -5.38
CA THR A 602 10.18 24.30 -5.62
C THR A 602 11.32 24.24 -6.66
N PRO A 603 11.42 25.14 -7.66
CA PRO A 603 12.65 25.31 -8.44
C PRO A 603 13.86 25.73 -7.59
N TYR A 604 13.70 26.63 -6.62
CA TYR A 604 14.78 26.95 -5.67
C TYR A 604 15.11 25.77 -4.75
N MET A 605 14.11 25.08 -4.20
CA MET A 605 14.32 23.86 -3.40
C MET A 605 15.09 22.79 -4.20
N THR A 606 14.82 22.67 -5.50
CA THR A 606 15.58 21.83 -6.44
C THR A 606 17.01 22.34 -6.59
N GLN A 607 17.20 23.64 -6.85
CA GLN A 607 18.51 24.29 -7.05
C GLN A 607 19.44 24.12 -5.84
N VAL A 608 18.91 24.14 -4.62
CA VAL A 608 19.69 23.99 -3.37
C VAL A 608 19.85 22.53 -2.92
N GLY A 609 19.26 21.57 -3.65
CA GLY A 609 19.50 20.14 -3.46
C GLY A 609 18.59 19.40 -2.47
N VAL A 610 17.65 20.07 -1.80
CA VAL A 610 16.79 19.42 -0.78
C VAL A 610 15.70 18.51 -1.35
N ILE A 611 15.30 18.74 -2.60
CA ILE A 611 14.39 17.89 -3.36
C ILE A 611 15.00 17.61 -4.72
N ASP A 612 14.56 16.53 -5.35
CA ASP A 612 15.05 16.15 -6.66
C ASP A 612 14.54 17.02 -7.79
N LYS A 613 15.28 17.00 -8.90
CA LYS A 613 14.86 17.62 -10.15
C LYS A 613 13.86 16.67 -10.80
N TYR A 614 12.58 16.95 -10.66
CA TYR A 614 11.52 16.20 -11.33
C TYR A 614 11.36 16.63 -12.79
N GLN A 615 10.61 15.83 -13.56
CA GLN A 615 10.25 16.11 -14.94
C GLN A 615 9.47 17.42 -15.05
N ALA A 616 9.78 18.20 -16.09
CA ALA A 616 9.07 19.45 -16.36
C ALA A 616 7.63 19.18 -16.80
N ASN A 617 6.71 20.10 -16.45
CA ASN A 617 5.31 20.06 -16.88
C ASN A 617 4.52 18.82 -16.42
N ILE A 618 4.81 18.28 -15.23
CA ILE A 618 3.89 17.40 -14.51
C ILE A 618 2.58 18.18 -14.27
N GLN A 619 1.46 17.67 -14.79
CA GLN A 619 0.12 18.28 -14.74
C GLN A 619 -0.91 17.23 -14.27
N PRO A 620 -1.11 17.08 -12.95
CA PRO A 620 -1.97 16.05 -12.39
C PRO A 620 -3.43 16.19 -12.84
N SER A 621 -4.08 15.07 -13.13
CA SER A 621 -5.44 15.02 -13.65
C SER A 621 -6.44 15.52 -12.62
N GLN A 622 -7.48 16.23 -13.06
CA GLN A 622 -8.53 16.69 -12.13
C GLN A 622 -9.26 15.52 -11.46
N SER A 623 -9.29 14.34 -12.09
CA SER A 623 -9.76 13.07 -11.55
C SER A 623 -8.89 12.48 -10.42
N TYR A 624 -7.60 12.79 -10.41
CA TYR A 624 -6.68 12.45 -9.32
C TYR A 624 -6.74 13.51 -8.21
N LEU A 625 -6.65 14.79 -8.58
CA LEU A 625 -6.79 15.93 -7.65
C LEU A 625 -8.16 16.00 -6.95
N SER A 626 -9.20 15.35 -7.47
CA SER A 626 -10.52 15.22 -6.80
C SER A 626 -10.63 14.02 -5.84
N LYS A 627 -9.64 13.12 -5.83
CA LYS A 627 -9.59 11.91 -4.98
C LYS A 627 -8.57 12.02 -3.84
N MET A 628 -7.74 13.05 -3.84
CA MET A 628 -6.77 13.32 -2.77
C MET A 628 -7.46 13.47 -1.41
N ARG A 629 -7.02 12.72 -0.40
CA ARG A 629 -7.38 12.93 1.00
C ARG A 629 -7.03 14.37 1.41
N GLN A 630 -7.89 15.01 2.21
CA GLN A 630 -7.74 16.43 2.60
C GLN A 630 -7.54 16.62 4.12
N SER A 631 -7.72 15.56 4.89
CA SER A 631 -7.51 15.51 6.35
C SER A 631 -7.32 14.06 6.78
N CYS A 632 -6.51 13.84 7.82
CA CYS A 632 -6.44 12.57 8.52
C CYS A 632 -7.36 12.58 9.76
N ALA A 633 -7.81 11.39 10.19
CA ALA A 633 -8.57 11.24 11.43
C ALA A 633 -7.62 10.79 12.55
N PRO A 634 -7.84 11.19 13.82
CA PRO A 634 -7.01 10.76 14.95
C PRO A 634 -6.85 9.23 15.03
N LEU A 635 -5.60 8.76 14.88
CA LEU A 635 -5.20 7.35 14.84
C LEU A 635 -5.72 6.53 13.64
N ASP A 636 -6.16 7.17 12.54
CA ASP A 636 -6.29 6.56 11.21
C ASP A 636 -4.89 6.47 10.56
N ASN A 637 -4.60 5.39 9.84
CA ASN A 637 -3.35 5.23 9.06
C ASN A 637 -3.40 5.97 7.71
N CYS A 638 -4.56 6.52 7.33
CA CYS A 638 -4.72 7.52 6.29
C CYS A 638 -4.28 7.12 4.87
N GLU A 639 -3.06 7.45 4.44
CA GLU A 639 -2.50 7.00 3.14
C GLU A 639 -1.47 5.88 3.27
N ASP A 640 -1.00 5.59 4.50
CA ASP A 640 -0.03 4.55 4.80
C ASP A 640 -0.65 3.15 4.74
N THR A 641 0.13 2.15 4.33
CA THR A 641 -0.31 0.75 4.26
C THR A 641 -0.15 0.05 5.60
N THR A 642 -1.24 -0.51 6.12
CA THR A 642 -1.32 -1.17 7.43
C THR A 642 -0.22 -2.21 7.71
N GLN A 643 0.35 -2.83 6.68
CA GLN A 643 1.52 -3.69 6.81
C GLN A 643 2.62 -3.20 5.88
N MET A 644 3.51 -2.31 6.36
CA MET A 644 4.55 -1.71 5.53
C MET A 644 5.44 -2.77 4.84
N GLY A 645 5.69 -3.89 5.52
CA GLY A 645 6.49 -5.01 5.00
C GLY A 645 5.89 -5.79 3.82
N ALA A 646 4.72 -5.41 3.31
CA ALA A 646 4.05 -6.07 2.19
C ALA A 646 4.81 -5.89 0.85
N ALA A 647 4.90 -6.96 0.07
CA ALA A 647 5.60 -6.94 -1.22
C ALA A 647 4.76 -6.29 -2.32
N GLY A 648 5.36 -5.34 -3.06
CA GLY A 648 4.76 -4.67 -4.22
C GLY A 648 5.24 -3.22 -4.38
N LEU A 649 4.66 -2.51 -5.36
CA LEU A 649 4.68 -1.06 -5.40
C LEU A 649 3.79 -0.51 -4.26
N SER A 650 4.22 0.59 -3.63
CA SER A 650 3.44 1.32 -2.63
C SER A 650 3.53 2.83 -2.86
N LYS A 651 2.46 3.57 -2.51
CA LYS A 651 2.43 5.05 -2.48
C LYS A 651 3.52 5.64 -1.59
N MET A 652 3.96 4.88 -0.58
CA MET A 652 4.87 5.31 0.48
C MET A 652 6.34 5.32 0.03
N ILE A 653 6.70 4.46 -0.93
CA ILE A 653 8.10 4.11 -1.23
C ILE A 653 8.61 4.95 -2.39
N GLY A 654 9.75 5.62 -2.18
CA GLY A 654 10.45 6.41 -3.18
C GLY A 654 11.44 7.39 -2.55
N PRO A 655 12.00 8.34 -3.32
CA PRO A 655 12.72 9.49 -2.79
C PRO A 655 11.90 10.22 -1.72
N LEU A 656 10.62 10.44 -2.03
CA LEU A 656 9.56 11.01 -1.21
C LEU A 656 8.26 10.24 -1.53
N PRO A 657 7.28 10.15 -0.60
CA PRO A 657 6.02 9.45 -0.85
C PRO A 657 5.13 10.20 -1.85
N LEU A 658 4.08 9.55 -2.36
CA LEU A 658 3.19 10.10 -3.41
C LEU A 658 2.54 11.43 -3.04
N TRP A 659 2.09 11.58 -1.79
CA TRP A 659 1.44 12.79 -1.31
C TRP A 659 2.40 13.99 -1.30
N THR A 660 3.57 13.80 -0.69
CA THR A 660 4.66 14.78 -0.67
C THR A 660 5.19 15.10 -2.07
N THR A 661 5.31 14.09 -2.96
CA THR A 661 5.80 14.32 -4.32
C THR A 661 4.79 15.14 -5.13
N SER A 662 3.49 14.84 -5.00
CA SER A 662 2.42 15.59 -5.69
C SER A 662 2.38 17.06 -5.30
N TYR A 663 2.71 17.37 -4.03
CA TYR A 663 2.90 18.74 -3.57
C TYR A 663 4.08 19.43 -4.26
N ILE A 664 5.29 18.86 -4.21
CA ILE A 664 6.48 19.56 -4.74
C ILE A 664 6.48 19.71 -6.28
N THR A 665 5.78 18.82 -6.99
CA THR A 665 5.65 18.92 -8.46
C THR A 665 4.47 19.78 -8.92
N TYR A 666 3.49 20.07 -8.06
CA TYR A 666 2.31 20.87 -8.40
C TYR A 666 1.85 21.82 -7.26
N PRO A 667 2.76 22.60 -6.64
CA PRO A 667 2.51 23.30 -5.37
C PRO A 667 1.49 24.44 -5.47
N GLN A 668 1.08 24.85 -6.67
CA GLN A 668 0.07 25.88 -6.88
C GLN A 668 -1.35 25.44 -6.48
N ASP A 669 -1.66 24.14 -6.41
CA ASP A 669 -2.96 23.65 -5.95
C ASP A 669 -2.90 23.23 -4.48
N LYS A 670 -3.61 23.98 -3.62
CA LYS A 670 -3.65 23.77 -2.15
C LYS A 670 -4.06 22.33 -1.79
N ARG A 671 -4.84 21.64 -2.64
CA ARG A 671 -5.24 20.24 -2.43
C ARG A 671 -4.06 19.28 -2.34
N THR A 672 -2.94 19.62 -2.98
CA THR A 672 -1.69 18.82 -2.92
C THR A 672 -0.96 19.02 -1.61
N PHE A 673 -0.95 20.26 -1.08
CA PHE A 673 -0.39 20.59 0.22
C PHE A 673 -1.19 19.96 1.36
N THR A 674 -2.52 20.04 1.35
CA THR A 674 -3.36 19.34 2.32
C THR A 674 -3.26 17.82 2.21
N TYR A 675 -3.09 17.28 1.00
CA TYR A 675 -2.83 15.85 0.79
C TYR A 675 -1.48 15.41 1.36
N MET A 676 -0.44 16.24 1.23
CA MET A 676 0.87 15.99 1.86
C MET A 676 0.74 15.88 3.39
N LEU A 677 0.08 16.84 4.04
CA LEU A 677 -0.12 16.82 5.49
C LEU A 677 -0.98 15.63 5.92
N ALA A 678 -2.12 15.41 5.25
CA ALA A 678 -3.04 14.31 5.55
C ALA A 678 -2.52 12.90 5.20
N GLY A 679 -1.40 12.82 4.47
CA GLY A 679 -0.62 11.60 4.28
C GLY A 679 0.28 11.34 5.47
N ASP A 680 1.20 12.27 5.77
CA ASP A 680 2.17 12.13 6.87
C ASP A 680 1.51 12.12 8.27
N ASP A 681 0.31 12.69 8.44
CA ASP A 681 -0.52 12.53 9.65
C ASP A 681 -0.75 11.04 10.01
N GLY A 682 -0.84 10.16 9.01
CA GLY A 682 -1.04 8.71 9.17
C GLY A 682 0.07 8.04 9.97
N MET A 683 1.26 8.64 10.00
CA MET A 683 2.40 8.12 10.75
C MET A 683 2.17 8.14 12.26
N GLY A 684 1.38 9.09 12.79
CA GLY A 684 1.04 9.16 14.21
C GLY A 684 0.38 7.89 14.76
N ALA A 685 -0.34 7.16 13.90
CA ALA A 685 -0.96 5.88 14.22
C ALA A 685 0.05 4.72 14.36
N TYR A 686 1.29 4.86 13.90
CA TYR A 686 2.35 3.84 14.09
C TYR A 686 3.00 3.96 15.47
N ASP A 687 3.56 2.85 15.93
CA ASP A 687 4.12 2.66 17.28
C ASP A 687 5.58 3.13 17.41
N ILE A 688 5.94 4.20 16.71
CA ILE A 688 7.32 4.69 16.58
C ILE A 688 7.68 5.80 17.60
N HIS A 689 6.70 6.31 18.33
CA HIS A 689 6.81 7.52 19.15
C HIS A 689 7.31 7.24 20.56
N PHE A 690 8.56 6.80 20.70
CA PHE A 690 9.22 6.61 22.00
C PHE A 690 9.92 7.90 22.43
N ARG A 691 9.59 8.40 23.63
CA ARG A 691 10.27 9.55 24.25
C ARG A 691 10.93 9.21 25.58
N GLU A 692 11.98 9.96 25.86
CA GLU A 692 12.63 10.05 27.16
C GLU A 692 11.62 10.37 28.27
N ASN A 693 11.60 9.57 29.34
CA ASN A 693 10.86 9.88 30.54
C ASN A 693 11.57 9.32 31.78
N ASN A 694 11.47 10.04 32.90
CA ASN A 694 12.23 9.77 34.12
C ASN A 694 12.11 8.31 34.61
N GLN A 695 13.16 7.51 34.37
CA GLN A 695 13.33 6.22 35.04
C GLN A 695 13.45 6.44 36.55
N ASN A 696 12.53 5.84 37.32
CA ASN A 696 12.57 5.72 38.79
C ASN A 696 12.72 7.02 39.61
N GLY A 697 12.55 8.20 38.99
CA GLY A 697 12.70 9.50 39.66
C GLY A 697 14.12 9.87 40.08
N THR A 698 15.15 9.16 39.58
CA THR A 698 16.55 9.35 40.00
C THR A 698 17.41 10.16 39.03
N LEU A 699 16.88 10.55 37.86
CA LEU A 699 17.48 11.59 37.02
C LEU A 699 17.34 12.94 37.74
N SER A 700 18.39 13.34 38.45
CA SER A 700 18.41 14.50 39.35
C SER A 700 18.48 15.86 38.63
N ASN A 701 18.35 15.87 37.30
CA ASN A 701 18.24 17.07 36.47
C ASN A 701 16.95 17.02 35.64
N MET A 702 16.12 18.05 35.77
CA MET A 702 15.04 18.39 34.82
C MET A 702 15.63 18.99 33.54
N ALA A 703 16.62 18.32 32.94
CA ALA A 703 17.36 18.80 31.76
C ALA A 703 17.25 17.86 30.54
N LEU A 704 16.75 16.64 30.74
CA LEU A 704 16.17 15.84 29.66
C LEU A 704 14.68 16.19 29.61
N ASN A 705 14.33 17.19 28.80
CA ASN A 705 12.91 17.49 28.53
C ASN A 705 12.33 16.37 27.63
N TYR A 706 11.01 16.38 27.45
CA TYR A 706 10.29 15.30 26.79
C TYR A 706 10.54 15.26 25.26
N TYR A 707 11.60 14.54 24.86
CA TYR A 707 12.11 14.39 23.48
C TYR A 707 12.16 12.91 23.06
N PRO A 708 12.24 12.59 21.75
CA PRO A 708 12.44 11.24 21.25
C PRO A 708 13.66 10.53 21.87
N LEU A 709 13.54 9.21 22.04
CA LEU A 709 14.50 8.37 22.77
C LEU A 709 15.90 8.36 22.11
N SER A 710 16.94 8.64 22.89
CA SER A 710 18.33 8.76 22.45
C SER A 710 19.08 7.44 22.50
N ILE A 711 19.88 7.12 21.46
CA ILE A 711 20.83 6.01 21.52
C ILE A 711 22.21 6.40 22.08
N VAL A 712 22.45 7.69 22.31
CA VAL A 712 23.63 8.17 23.06
C VAL A 712 23.41 8.00 24.56
N GLU A 713 22.23 8.34 25.08
CA GLU A 713 21.87 8.10 26.49
C GLU A 713 21.51 6.62 26.76
N HIS A 714 20.82 5.96 25.80
CA HIS A 714 20.42 4.54 25.89
C HIS A 714 21.08 3.65 24.81
N PRO A 715 22.43 3.49 24.82
CA PRO A 715 23.16 2.76 23.79
C PRO A 715 22.79 1.28 23.68
N GLY A 716 22.22 0.68 24.73
CA GLY A 716 21.77 -0.70 24.76
C GLY A 716 20.28 -0.94 24.49
N VAL A 717 19.48 0.07 24.12
CA VAL A 717 18.05 -0.14 23.79
C VAL A 717 17.88 -0.90 22.46
N SER A 718 16.77 -1.64 22.31
CA SER A 718 16.47 -2.38 21.08
C SER A 718 14.97 -2.66 20.95
N LEU A 719 14.35 -2.33 19.81
CA LEU A 719 12.99 -2.80 19.49
C LEU A 719 13.04 -4.18 18.84
N VAL A 720 13.81 -4.35 17.76
CA VAL A 720 14.13 -5.69 17.22
C VAL A 720 15.07 -6.40 18.20
N ALA A 721 14.91 -7.72 18.37
CA ALA A 721 15.67 -8.49 19.35
C ALA A 721 15.63 -7.90 20.78
N TRP A 722 14.49 -7.33 21.19
CA TRP A 722 14.28 -6.64 22.48
C TRP A 722 14.89 -7.36 23.70
N SER A 723 14.92 -8.69 23.75
CA SER A 723 15.45 -9.38 24.93
C SER A 723 16.96 -9.19 25.13
N TYR A 724 17.70 -8.86 24.06
CA TYR A 724 19.13 -8.55 24.02
C TYR A 724 19.46 -7.10 24.44
N SER A 725 18.46 -6.26 24.72
CA SER A 725 18.68 -4.91 25.25
C SER A 725 19.45 -4.95 26.58
N SER A 726 20.25 -3.92 26.88
CA SER A 726 20.95 -3.84 28.17
C SER A 726 19.95 -3.83 29.34
N PRO A 727 20.26 -4.40 30.52
CA PRO A 727 19.36 -4.38 31.67
C PRO A 727 18.96 -2.99 32.17
N GLN A 728 19.65 -1.93 31.73
CA GLN A 728 19.42 -0.54 32.09
C GLN A 728 18.54 0.20 31.06
N ASP A 729 18.72 -0.12 29.77
CA ASP A 729 18.06 0.56 28.65
C ASP A 729 16.79 -0.16 28.19
N LYS A 730 16.59 -1.41 28.62
CA LYS A 730 15.49 -2.29 28.17
C LYS A 730 14.12 -1.72 28.53
N LEU A 731 13.36 -1.37 27.51
CA LEU A 731 11.97 -0.90 27.62
C LEU A 731 11.11 -1.92 28.40
N PRO A 732 10.25 -1.49 29.33
CA PRO A 732 9.29 -2.36 30.01
C PRO A 732 8.34 -3.00 29.00
N CYS A 733 8.02 -4.28 29.19
CA CYS A 733 7.08 -4.99 28.33
C CYS A 733 6.23 -6.03 29.07
N ASP A 734 4.99 -6.19 28.62
CA ASP A 734 4.11 -7.29 28.99
C ASP A 734 4.54 -8.58 28.24
N PRO A 735 4.85 -9.68 28.94
CA PRO A 735 5.27 -10.95 28.32
C PRO A 735 4.24 -11.63 27.41
N SER A 736 3.00 -11.12 27.33
CA SER A 736 1.98 -11.62 26.39
C SER A 736 2.07 -11.00 24.99
N ILE A 737 2.76 -9.86 24.83
CA ILE A 737 2.92 -9.16 23.54
C ILE A 737 4.38 -8.98 23.08
N CYS A 738 5.37 -8.99 23.99
CA CYS A 738 6.77 -9.10 23.59
C CYS A 738 7.21 -10.54 23.28
N THR A 739 8.25 -10.66 22.46
CA THR A 739 9.03 -11.90 22.29
C THR A 739 10.52 -11.61 22.47
N ASP A 740 11.36 -12.64 22.52
CA ASP A 740 12.82 -12.45 22.45
C ASP A 740 13.28 -11.67 21.20
N ARG A 741 12.48 -11.71 20.13
CA ARG A 741 12.83 -11.14 18.82
C ARG A 741 12.21 -9.78 18.53
N SER A 742 11.26 -9.31 19.31
CA SER A 742 10.58 -8.03 19.08
C SER A 742 9.97 -7.49 20.35
N TYR A 743 10.09 -6.16 20.52
CA TYR A 743 9.14 -5.38 21.29
C TYR A 743 7.74 -5.51 20.66
N GLY A 744 6.69 -5.40 21.50
CA GLY A 744 5.29 -5.46 21.07
C GLY A 744 4.48 -4.39 21.78
N ASN A 745 3.52 -3.81 21.08
CA ASN A 745 2.85 -2.53 21.39
C ASN A 745 1.38 -2.67 21.83
N GLY A 746 0.76 -3.84 21.55
CA GLY A 746 -0.68 -4.12 21.65
C GLY A 746 -1.48 -3.87 20.36
N ASN A 747 -0.93 -3.13 19.40
CA ASN A 747 -1.49 -2.87 18.07
C ASN A 747 -0.91 -3.84 17.03
N ASN A 748 -1.67 -4.89 16.72
CA ASN A 748 -1.30 -5.84 15.67
C ASN A 748 -1.72 -5.41 14.24
N ASN A 749 -2.41 -4.27 14.10
CA ASN A 749 -2.99 -3.85 12.82
C ASN A 749 -2.01 -3.05 11.96
N LEU A 750 -1.15 -2.25 12.59
CA LEU A 750 -0.15 -1.41 11.93
C LEU A 750 1.26 -1.95 12.23
N SER A 751 2.08 -2.16 11.21
CA SER A 751 3.47 -2.62 11.38
C SER A 751 4.47 -1.75 10.61
N TRP A 752 5.47 -1.24 11.34
CA TRP A 752 6.60 -0.51 10.79
C TRP A 752 7.65 -1.45 10.18
N ASP A 753 8.23 -1.10 9.02
CA ASP A 753 9.37 -1.79 8.43
C ASP A 753 10.37 -0.82 7.78
N ASN A 754 11.63 -0.85 8.26
CA ASN A 754 12.69 0.04 7.80
C ASN A 754 13.01 -0.05 6.29
N SER A 755 12.58 -1.11 5.59
CA SER A 755 12.82 -1.36 4.16
C SER A 755 11.71 -0.84 3.24
N HIS A 756 10.60 -0.38 3.82
CA HIS A 756 9.41 0.12 3.10
C HIS A 756 8.91 1.48 3.63
N GLN A 757 9.63 2.09 4.58
CA GLN A 757 9.26 3.37 5.21
C GLN A 757 9.19 4.57 4.23
N PRO A 758 8.18 5.44 4.36
CA PRO A 758 8.12 6.71 3.64
C PRO A 758 9.15 7.72 4.17
N SER A 759 9.37 8.80 3.42
CA SER A 759 10.00 10.01 3.95
C SER A 759 8.90 10.87 4.55
N THR A 760 8.89 10.98 5.87
CA THR A 760 7.81 11.60 6.63
C THR A 760 8.28 12.86 7.32
N ALA A 761 7.42 13.88 7.33
CA ALA A 761 7.56 15.17 7.99
C ALA A 761 8.75 16.05 7.56
N PHE A 762 9.74 15.52 6.82
CA PHE A 762 10.84 16.31 6.26
C PHE A 762 10.34 17.50 5.43
N ILE A 763 9.46 17.27 4.45
CA ILE A 763 8.89 18.37 3.65
C ILE A 763 7.80 19.14 4.42
N PRO A 764 6.82 18.50 5.12
CA PRO A 764 5.87 19.23 5.97
C PRO A 764 6.52 20.22 6.94
N TYR A 765 7.54 19.82 7.72
CA TYR A 765 8.24 20.73 8.62
C TYR A 765 8.98 21.83 7.85
N MET A 766 9.65 21.46 6.74
CA MET A 766 10.41 22.42 5.93
C MET A 766 9.54 23.58 5.45
N VAL A 767 8.28 23.32 5.04
CA VAL A 767 7.40 24.32 4.42
C VAL A 767 6.34 24.92 5.35
N THR A 768 5.94 24.24 6.43
CA THR A 768 5.04 24.81 7.46
C THR A 768 5.81 25.60 8.51
N GLY A 769 6.94 25.04 8.97
CA GLY A 769 7.62 25.51 10.18
C GLY A 769 6.99 25.06 11.50
N ASP A 770 5.93 24.23 11.47
CA ASP A 770 5.18 23.86 12.68
C ASP A 770 5.97 22.88 13.58
N TYR A 771 5.76 22.99 14.89
CA TYR A 771 6.49 22.20 15.89
C TYR A 771 6.10 20.70 15.86
N TYR A 772 4.83 20.36 15.54
CA TYR A 772 4.39 18.96 15.40
C TYR A 772 5.24 18.18 14.38
N TRP A 773 5.36 18.69 13.15
CA TRP A 773 6.14 18.04 12.08
C TRP A 773 7.64 17.97 12.38
N MET A 774 8.18 18.95 13.09
CA MET A 774 9.56 18.92 13.56
C MET A 774 9.81 17.74 14.51
N GLU A 775 8.85 17.43 15.39
CA GLU A 775 8.93 16.27 16.27
C GLU A 775 8.66 14.94 15.54
N GLU A 776 7.74 14.89 14.57
CA GLU A 776 7.53 13.70 13.72
C GLU A 776 8.83 13.28 13.01
N LEU A 777 9.54 14.23 12.41
CA LEU A 777 10.84 13.98 11.79
C LEU A 777 11.86 13.44 12.81
N ALA A 778 11.89 14.02 14.02
CA ALA A 778 12.78 13.53 15.09
C ALA A 778 12.39 12.13 15.60
N PHE A 779 11.10 11.78 15.62
CA PHE A 779 10.59 10.46 15.99
C PHE A 779 10.93 9.39 14.96
N VAL A 780 10.71 9.65 13.67
CA VAL A 780 11.07 8.70 12.60
C VAL A 780 12.57 8.40 12.62
N VAL A 781 13.42 9.41 12.86
CA VAL A 781 14.86 9.20 13.04
C VAL A 781 15.19 8.43 14.31
N SER A 782 14.61 8.79 15.46
CA SER A 782 14.79 8.07 16.73
C SER A 782 14.42 6.59 16.59
N ASN A 783 13.25 6.28 16.03
CA ASN A 783 12.78 4.92 15.78
C ASN A 783 13.77 4.11 14.92
N ASN A 784 14.24 4.69 13.81
CA ASN A 784 15.27 4.06 12.97
C ASN A 784 16.59 3.74 13.69
N LEU A 785 16.92 4.48 14.77
CA LEU A 785 18.12 4.29 15.58
C LEU A 785 17.92 3.33 16.77
N ILE A 786 16.76 3.32 17.41
CA ILE A 786 16.44 2.42 18.54
C ILE A 786 15.93 1.05 18.08
N TRP A 787 15.46 0.91 16.84
CA TRP A 787 14.98 -0.35 16.28
C TRP A 787 16.08 -1.43 16.19
N PRO A 788 17.29 -1.17 15.66
CA PRO A 788 18.28 -2.21 15.38
C PRO A 788 19.05 -2.70 16.62
N HIS A 789 19.41 -3.99 16.60
CA HIS A 789 20.16 -4.67 17.67
C HIS A 789 21.46 -3.93 18.06
N PRO A 790 21.67 -3.57 19.34
CA PRO A 790 22.66 -2.59 19.76
C PRO A 790 24.09 -2.94 19.36
N VAL A 791 24.49 -4.23 19.44
CA VAL A 791 25.85 -4.67 19.03
C VAL A 791 26.11 -4.41 17.54
N TYR A 792 25.09 -4.53 16.68
CA TYR A 792 25.26 -4.36 15.23
C TYR A 792 25.28 -2.89 14.80
N ARG A 793 24.69 -1.98 15.59
CA ARG A 793 24.85 -0.52 15.44
C ARG A 793 26.03 0.06 16.25
N GLN A 794 26.78 -0.82 16.94
CA GLN A 794 27.85 -0.48 17.89
C GLN A 794 27.41 0.51 18.99
N GLY A 795 26.20 0.30 19.53
CA GLY A 795 25.61 1.17 20.54
C GLY A 795 25.36 2.57 20.00
N SER A 796 25.87 3.58 20.71
CA SER A 796 25.72 5.01 20.42
C SER A 796 26.33 5.47 19.08
N GLU A 797 27.19 4.66 18.46
CA GLU A 797 27.81 5.04 17.17
C GLU A 797 26.81 5.05 16.00
N GLY A 798 25.71 4.29 16.12
CA GLY A 798 24.57 4.31 15.19
C GLY A 798 24.85 3.74 13.79
N TYR A 799 25.76 2.78 13.64
CA TYR A 799 26.11 2.25 12.31
C TYR A 799 24.98 1.44 11.65
N ILE A 800 24.65 1.76 10.40
CA ILE A 800 23.53 1.13 9.66
C ILE A 800 23.95 -0.13 8.86
N ASP A 801 25.22 -0.23 8.44
CA ASP A 801 25.66 -1.24 7.48
C ASP A 801 25.59 -2.68 8.03
N SER A 802 25.93 -2.85 9.31
CA SER A 802 25.84 -4.13 10.01
C SER A 802 24.48 -4.36 10.67
N SER A 803 23.66 -3.32 10.87
CA SER A 803 22.43 -3.38 11.67
C SER A 803 21.14 -3.47 10.85
N VAL A 804 21.15 -3.04 9.58
CA VAL A 804 20.01 -3.10 8.66
C VAL A 804 20.29 -4.14 7.55
N SER A 805 19.42 -5.12 7.38
CA SER A 805 19.71 -6.33 6.57
C SER A 805 19.39 -6.23 5.06
N GLN A 806 18.56 -5.26 4.65
CA GLN A 806 18.18 -5.04 3.25
C GLN A 806 18.82 -3.76 2.72
N VAL A 807 19.31 -3.77 1.47
CA VAL A 807 19.99 -2.62 0.85
C VAL A 807 19.07 -1.40 0.73
N ARG A 808 17.81 -1.61 0.33
CA ARG A 808 16.76 -0.57 0.37
C ARG A 808 16.47 -0.04 1.79
N GLY A 809 16.61 -0.88 2.82
CA GLY A 809 16.50 -0.46 4.21
C GLY A 809 17.64 0.47 4.61
N LYS A 810 18.88 0.16 4.16
CA LYS A 810 20.02 1.07 4.35
C LYS A 810 19.80 2.41 3.66
N ALA A 811 19.23 2.40 2.44
CA ALA A 811 18.86 3.62 1.72
C ALA A 811 17.89 4.51 2.52
N TRP A 812 16.76 3.95 2.96
CA TRP A 812 15.73 4.73 3.65
C TRP A 812 16.13 5.13 5.08
N VAL A 813 16.78 4.25 5.85
CA VAL A 813 17.32 4.60 7.18
C VAL A 813 18.33 5.75 7.07
N LEU A 814 19.22 5.73 6.07
CA LEU A 814 20.20 6.80 5.88
C LEU A 814 19.57 8.10 5.35
N ARG A 815 18.51 8.00 4.53
CA ARG A 815 17.68 9.15 4.11
C ARG A 815 17.10 9.87 5.32
N GLU A 816 16.40 9.17 6.21
CA GLU A 816 15.79 9.79 7.40
C GLU A 816 16.84 10.42 8.32
N ILE A 817 17.93 9.70 8.63
CA ILE A 817 19.04 10.24 9.46
C ILE A 817 19.60 11.54 8.85
N ALA A 818 19.72 11.61 7.51
CA ALA A 818 20.18 12.80 6.82
C ALA A 818 19.13 13.94 6.76
N HIS A 819 17.85 13.61 6.62
CA HIS A 819 16.73 14.56 6.69
C HIS A 819 16.65 15.22 8.06
N GLY A 820 16.75 14.43 9.14
CA GLY A 820 16.84 14.92 10.52
C GLY A 820 18.10 15.76 10.75
N ALA A 821 19.28 15.25 10.38
CA ALA A 821 20.54 15.97 10.53
C ALA A 821 20.54 17.34 9.80
N TYR A 822 19.91 17.39 8.62
CA TYR A 822 19.81 18.59 7.80
C TYR A 822 18.87 19.63 8.42
N LEU A 823 17.65 19.22 8.81
CA LEU A 823 16.55 20.16 9.05
C LEU A 823 16.28 20.46 10.53
N LEU A 824 16.62 19.56 11.46
CA LEU A 824 16.28 19.74 12.87
C LEU A 824 16.96 21.00 13.48
N PRO A 825 16.30 21.71 14.41
CA PRO A 825 16.79 22.97 14.94
C PRO A 825 18.17 22.88 15.60
N ASN A 826 19.10 23.73 15.18
CA ASN A 826 20.44 23.88 15.78
C ASN A 826 20.77 25.32 16.21
N GLU A 827 19.89 26.30 15.99
CA GLU A 827 20.05 27.66 16.51
C GLU A 827 19.87 27.66 18.03
N SER A 828 20.76 28.33 18.78
CA SER A 828 20.88 28.17 20.24
C SER A 828 19.63 28.53 21.06
N ALA A 829 18.67 29.27 20.48
CA ALA A 829 17.41 29.61 21.13
C ALA A 829 16.32 28.53 20.95
N THR A 830 16.44 27.67 19.94
CA THR A 830 15.45 26.65 19.56
C THR A 830 16.03 25.25 19.42
N ALA A 831 17.30 25.04 19.75
CA ALA A 831 18.06 23.84 19.45
C ALA A 831 17.40 22.57 20.03
N TYR A 832 17.13 21.60 19.16
CA TYR A 832 16.48 20.34 19.55
C TYR A 832 17.55 19.33 19.98
N PRO A 833 17.55 18.77 21.21
CA PRO A 833 18.76 18.12 21.76
C PRO A 833 19.31 16.93 20.96
N THR A 834 18.47 16.12 20.32
CA THR A 834 18.92 15.00 19.48
C THR A 834 19.63 15.45 18.19
N THR A 835 19.57 16.72 17.79
CA THR A 835 20.19 17.22 16.55
C THR A 835 21.70 17.00 16.49
N ASN A 836 22.40 17.12 17.63
CA ASN A 836 23.84 16.88 17.72
C ASN A 836 24.18 15.38 17.64
N GLU A 837 23.38 14.53 18.27
CA GLU A 837 23.46 13.07 18.17
C GLU A 837 23.26 12.61 16.73
N ILE A 838 22.18 13.04 16.08
CA ILE A 838 21.81 12.66 14.71
C ILE A 838 22.88 13.13 13.70
N ASN A 839 23.41 14.35 13.84
CA ASN A 839 24.54 14.81 13.02
C ASN A 839 25.83 14.01 13.30
N THR A 840 26.07 13.55 14.53
CA THR A 840 27.24 12.70 14.85
C THR A 840 27.10 11.33 14.20
N ILE A 841 25.95 10.67 14.34
CA ILE A 841 25.66 9.36 13.76
C ILE A 841 25.72 9.40 12.22
N LEU A 842 25.23 10.47 11.59
CA LEU A 842 25.40 10.66 10.14
C LEU A 842 26.87 10.70 9.75
N ASN A 843 27.69 11.51 10.44
CA ASN A 843 29.12 11.62 10.15
C ASN A 843 29.89 10.32 10.44
N ASN A 844 29.51 9.56 11.47
CA ASN A 844 30.02 8.20 11.73
C ASN A 844 29.76 7.28 10.53
N ASN A 845 28.51 7.23 10.04
CA ASN A 845 28.17 6.40 8.89
C ASN A 845 28.89 6.86 7.60
N ILE A 846 29.01 8.18 7.37
CA ILE A 846 29.80 8.73 6.24
C ILE A 846 31.27 8.30 6.35
N TYR A 847 31.88 8.40 7.54
CA TYR A 847 33.26 8.00 7.77
C TYR A 847 33.47 6.49 7.54
N PHE A 848 32.57 5.65 8.07
CA PHE A 848 32.60 4.21 7.91
C PHE A 848 32.47 3.78 6.44
N LEU A 849 31.46 4.32 5.73
CA LEU A 849 31.21 3.98 4.32
C LEU A 849 32.39 4.38 3.43
N ASN A 850 32.94 5.58 3.63
CA ASN A 850 34.15 6.01 2.91
C ASN A 850 35.36 5.12 3.24
N THR A 851 35.57 4.76 4.51
CA THR A 851 36.75 3.99 4.94
C THR A 851 36.71 2.56 4.40
N ASP A 852 35.62 1.83 4.66
CA ASP A 852 35.52 0.40 4.38
C ASP A 852 35.28 0.08 2.89
N TYR A 853 34.68 1.00 2.13
CA TYR A 853 34.28 0.77 0.73
C TYR A 853 35.11 1.59 -0.27
N ALA A 854 35.13 2.92 -0.14
CA ALA A 854 35.65 3.82 -1.17
C ALA A 854 37.18 4.06 -1.09
N ASN A 855 37.73 4.22 0.12
CA ASN A 855 39.13 4.63 0.33
C ASN A 855 40.10 3.45 0.43
N ASN A 856 39.64 2.32 0.99
CA ASN A 856 40.45 1.10 1.05
C ASN A 856 40.80 0.60 -0.37
N GLN A 857 42.05 0.18 -0.55
CA GLN A 857 42.49 -0.44 -1.81
C GLN A 857 42.23 -1.96 -1.78
N PRO A 858 41.94 -2.59 -2.93
CA PRO A 858 41.86 -4.05 -3.03
C PRO A 858 43.14 -4.71 -2.49
N PRO A 859 43.05 -5.80 -1.70
CA PRO A 859 41.84 -6.60 -1.43
C PRO A 859 41.03 -6.18 -0.20
N ASN A 860 41.36 -5.05 0.44
CA ASN A 860 40.86 -4.72 1.78
C ASN A 860 39.57 -3.89 1.79
N ASN A 861 39.05 -3.49 0.63
CA ASN A 861 37.73 -2.85 0.56
C ASN A 861 36.59 -3.88 0.49
N LYS A 862 35.44 -3.51 1.05
CA LYS A 862 34.18 -4.23 0.90
C LYS A 862 33.59 -3.97 -0.50
N ASN A 863 34.31 -4.41 -1.53
CA ASN A 863 34.08 -4.03 -2.95
C ASN A 863 32.79 -4.60 -3.58
N CYS A 864 31.82 -5.00 -2.76
CA CYS A 864 30.67 -5.83 -3.08
C CYS A 864 29.53 -5.10 -3.81
N ILE A 865 29.60 -3.77 -3.89
CA ILE A 865 28.46 -2.91 -4.25
C ILE A 865 28.72 -2.16 -5.57
N ALA A 866 29.96 -1.71 -5.83
CA ALA A 866 30.33 -0.87 -6.98
C ALA A 866 30.80 -1.61 -8.24
N VAL A 867 31.58 -2.70 -8.06
CA VAL A 867 32.20 -3.59 -9.07
C VAL A 867 32.50 -2.92 -10.43
N PRO A 868 33.73 -2.43 -10.64
CA PRO A 868 34.74 -3.35 -11.16
C PRO A 868 35.92 -3.63 -10.22
N GLY A 869 36.43 -4.86 -10.26
CA GLY A 869 37.72 -5.27 -9.69
C GLY A 869 37.68 -6.05 -8.37
N ILE A 870 36.64 -6.85 -8.07
CA ILE A 870 36.62 -7.60 -6.80
C ILE A 870 37.77 -8.63 -6.72
N THR A 871 38.59 -8.50 -5.69
CA THR A 871 39.36 -9.61 -5.09
C THR A 871 38.68 -10.07 -3.80
N GLN A 872 38.81 -11.35 -3.45
CA GLN A 872 38.01 -12.05 -2.44
C GLN A 872 37.92 -11.34 -1.06
N SER A 873 36.80 -10.67 -0.79
CA SER A 873 36.40 -10.20 0.54
C SER A 873 35.29 -11.10 1.11
N THR A 874 35.40 -11.51 2.38
CA THR A 874 34.47 -12.45 3.03
C THR A 874 33.20 -11.77 3.56
N ASP A 875 33.28 -10.49 3.88
CA ASP A 875 32.27 -9.80 4.71
C ASP A 875 31.07 -9.28 3.90
N CYS A 876 31.13 -9.40 2.58
CA CYS A 876 30.12 -8.96 1.63
C CYS A 876 28.71 -9.59 1.77
N ALA A 877 28.54 -10.59 2.66
CA ALA A 877 27.28 -11.33 2.83
C ALA A 877 26.07 -10.48 3.30
N ASN A 878 26.32 -9.31 3.90
CA ASN A 878 25.27 -8.42 4.40
C ASN A 878 24.91 -7.26 3.44
N ASN A 879 25.51 -7.19 2.25
CA ASN A 879 25.25 -6.12 1.26
C ASN A 879 24.74 -6.61 -0.10
N ILE A 880 24.83 -7.89 -0.40
CA ILE A 880 23.88 -8.50 -1.34
C ILE A 880 22.60 -8.86 -0.60
N GLY A 881 21.49 -8.23 -1.01
CA GLY A 881 20.29 -8.10 -0.20
C GLY A 881 19.82 -9.41 0.45
N GLN A 882 19.57 -9.36 1.77
CA GLN A 882 18.83 -10.43 2.43
C GLN A 882 17.38 -10.39 1.97
N SER A 883 17.11 -11.13 0.89
CA SER A 883 15.79 -11.63 0.54
C SER A 883 15.20 -12.34 1.75
N ALA A 884 14.23 -11.72 2.42
CA ALA A 884 13.74 -12.14 3.73
C ALA A 884 12.86 -13.41 3.67
N SER A 885 13.48 -14.58 3.48
CA SER A 885 12.89 -15.89 3.76
C SER A 885 13.68 -16.58 4.88
N ALA A 886 13.82 -15.89 6.02
CA ALA A 886 14.73 -16.24 7.11
C ALA A 886 14.21 -17.38 8.03
N THR A 887 13.77 -18.50 7.43
CA THR A 887 13.66 -19.77 8.17
C THR A 887 15.06 -20.36 8.40
N SER A 888 15.74 -19.81 9.41
CA SER A 888 17.04 -20.23 9.99
C SER A 888 18.32 -19.93 9.19
N THR A 889 19.31 -19.41 9.92
CA THR A 889 20.75 -19.26 9.57
C THR A 889 21.10 -18.18 8.52
N PRO A 890 22.15 -17.36 8.74
CA PRO A 890 22.64 -16.45 7.71
C PRO A 890 23.16 -17.19 6.47
N GLY A 891 22.65 -16.79 5.30
CA GLY A 891 23.33 -17.02 4.04
C GLY A 891 23.29 -18.44 3.45
N ILE A 892 22.25 -19.25 3.69
CA ILE A 892 21.98 -20.49 2.93
C ILE A 892 20.48 -20.60 2.60
N VAL A 893 20.15 -20.87 1.33
CA VAL A 893 18.85 -21.41 0.91
C VAL A 893 19.10 -22.70 0.12
N ASN A 894 18.42 -23.79 0.47
CA ASN A 894 18.57 -25.11 -0.19
C ASN A 894 20.02 -25.64 -0.30
N GLY A 895 20.90 -25.26 0.64
CA GLY A 895 22.32 -25.64 0.64
C GLY A 895 23.23 -24.73 -0.20
N VAL A 896 22.69 -23.71 -0.88
CA VAL A 896 23.45 -22.76 -1.71
C VAL A 896 23.54 -21.41 -0.99
N PRO A 897 24.74 -20.80 -0.87
CA PRO A 897 24.87 -19.47 -0.29
C PRO A 897 24.31 -18.34 -1.16
N ASN A 898 24.09 -17.15 -0.57
CA ASN A 898 23.54 -16.02 -1.32
C ASN A 898 24.51 -15.58 -2.44
N THR A 899 24.07 -15.72 -3.70
CA THR A 899 24.84 -15.43 -4.93
C THR A 899 24.31 -14.22 -5.70
N SER A 900 23.17 -13.65 -5.29
CA SER A 900 22.45 -12.62 -6.07
C SER A 900 22.37 -11.25 -5.38
N THR A 901 22.49 -10.16 -6.14
CA THR A 901 22.05 -8.82 -5.74
C THR A 901 20.76 -8.41 -6.48
N SER A 902 20.08 -7.36 -6.02
CA SER A 902 18.89 -6.78 -6.70
C SER A 902 19.17 -5.32 -7.10
N PRO A 903 19.34 -5.01 -8.40
CA PRO A 903 19.72 -3.68 -8.89
C PRO A 903 18.83 -2.54 -8.39
N TRP A 904 17.51 -2.71 -8.36
CA TRP A 904 16.58 -1.66 -7.90
C TRP A 904 16.81 -1.25 -6.43
N MET A 905 17.24 -2.17 -5.56
CA MET A 905 17.62 -1.80 -4.19
C MET A 905 18.95 -1.04 -4.16
N HIS A 906 19.87 -1.33 -5.08
CA HIS A 906 21.09 -0.56 -5.26
C HIS A 906 20.77 0.85 -5.73
N SER A 907 19.87 1.02 -6.71
CA SER A 907 19.44 2.31 -7.23
C SER A 907 18.84 3.22 -6.15
N TYR A 908 18.05 2.66 -5.22
CA TYR A 908 17.56 3.39 -4.05
C TYR A 908 18.71 3.86 -3.14
N TYR A 909 19.73 3.01 -2.93
CA TYR A 909 20.87 3.34 -2.06
C TYR A 909 21.83 4.34 -2.72
N MET A 910 22.09 4.22 -4.02
CA MET A 910 22.79 5.22 -4.83
C MET A 910 22.08 6.58 -4.73
N TRP A 911 20.75 6.60 -4.89
CA TRP A 911 19.96 7.81 -4.72
C TRP A 911 20.14 8.41 -3.32
N ALA A 912 19.96 7.62 -2.25
CA ALA A 912 20.07 8.13 -0.88
C ALA A 912 21.47 8.68 -0.57
N VAL A 913 22.52 7.99 -1.03
CA VAL A 913 23.91 8.40 -0.89
C VAL A 913 24.21 9.72 -1.63
N GLN A 914 23.68 9.89 -2.85
CA GLN A 914 23.80 11.15 -3.58
C GLN A 914 22.94 12.27 -2.96
N HIS A 915 21.77 11.96 -2.42
CA HIS A 915 20.91 12.92 -1.75
C HIS A 915 21.62 13.54 -0.52
N ILE A 916 22.37 12.75 0.24
CA ILE A 916 23.22 13.23 1.35
C ILE A 916 24.29 14.22 0.87
N TYR A 917 24.91 13.96 -0.28
CA TYR A 917 25.83 14.91 -0.92
C TYR A 917 25.10 16.22 -1.32
N MET A 918 23.90 16.11 -1.91
CA MET A 918 23.08 17.26 -2.31
C MET A 918 22.59 18.10 -1.13
N LEU A 919 22.32 17.50 0.03
CA LEU A 919 22.04 18.19 1.31
C LEU A 919 23.28 18.91 1.90
N GLY A 920 24.44 18.80 1.25
CA GLY A 920 25.66 19.52 1.60
C GLY A 920 26.64 18.78 2.50
N TYR A 921 26.43 17.47 2.75
CA TYR A 921 27.37 16.61 3.46
C TYR A 921 28.43 16.06 2.49
N THR A 922 29.18 16.97 1.86
CA THR A 922 30.08 16.70 0.72
C THR A 922 31.12 15.59 0.96
N ASN A 923 31.46 15.32 2.21
CA ASN A 923 32.35 14.22 2.62
C ASN A 923 31.88 12.82 2.15
N ILE A 924 30.59 12.60 1.82
CA ILE A 924 30.11 11.31 1.29
C ILE A 924 30.50 11.06 -0.18
N GLN A 925 31.03 12.07 -0.89
CA GLN A 925 31.28 11.99 -2.33
C GLN A 925 32.12 10.79 -2.80
N PRO A 926 33.19 10.34 -2.10
CA PRO A 926 33.94 9.16 -2.51
C PRO A 926 33.08 7.90 -2.53
N PHE A 927 32.20 7.71 -1.53
CA PHE A 927 31.23 6.61 -1.52
C PHE A 927 30.14 6.78 -2.59
N ALA A 928 29.68 8.00 -2.86
CA ALA A 928 28.74 8.26 -3.97
C ALA A 928 29.34 7.89 -5.34
N GLN A 929 30.60 8.26 -5.59
CA GLN A 929 31.31 7.95 -6.84
C GLN A 929 31.69 6.47 -6.94
N PHE A 930 31.93 5.79 -5.81
CA PHE A 930 32.04 4.33 -5.74
C PHE A 930 30.72 3.66 -6.15
N MET A 931 29.61 3.98 -5.47
CA MET A 931 28.27 3.44 -5.77
C MET A 931 27.88 3.65 -7.24
N ALA A 932 28.19 4.81 -7.82
CA ALA A 932 27.82 5.16 -9.19
C ALA A 932 28.39 4.20 -10.25
N GLN A 933 29.50 3.51 -9.98
CA GLN A 933 30.14 2.59 -10.93
C GLN A 933 29.23 1.44 -11.37
N PHE A 934 28.37 0.94 -10.48
CA PHE A 934 27.45 -0.15 -10.79
C PHE A 934 26.34 0.29 -11.75
N GLU A 935 25.67 1.41 -11.44
CA GLU A 935 24.61 1.99 -12.29
C GLU A 935 25.15 2.36 -13.68
N LEU A 936 26.30 3.04 -13.71
CA LEU A 936 27.00 3.41 -14.95
C LEU A 936 27.50 2.18 -15.73
N GLY A 937 27.77 1.07 -15.04
CA GLY A 937 28.13 -0.21 -15.62
C GLY A 937 26.95 -0.89 -16.34
N ILE A 938 25.79 -0.99 -15.67
CA ILE A 938 24.62 -1.69 -16.22
C ILE A 938 23.88 -0.88 -17.30
N PHE A 939 23.88 0.46 -17.22
CA PHE A 939 23.26 1.32 -18.24
C PHE A 939 24.23 1.83 -19.32
N GLY A 940 25.53 1.75 -19.07
CA GLY A 940 26.57 2.36 -19.92
C GLY A 940 26.72 1.76 -21.33
N PRO A 941 27.70 2.25 -22.11
CA PRO A 941 27.92 1.77 -23.47
C PRO A 941 28.36 0.30 -23.47
N TYR A 942 27.57 -0.60 -24.08
CA TYR A 942 27.85 -2.04 -24.16
C TYR A 942 29.27 -2.36 -24.67
N SER A 943 29.77 -1.56 -25.63
CA SER A 943 31.12 -1.66 -26.19
C SER A 943 32.26 -1.32 -25.21
N GLN A 944 31.94 -0.90 -24.00
CA GLN A 944 32.87 -0.52 -22.94
C GLN A 944 32.60 -1.27 -21.63
N THR A 945 31.34 -1.57 -21.30
CA THR A 945 30.94 -2.26 -20.07
C THR A 945 30.79 -3.77 -20.21
N GLY A 946 30.52 -4.26 -21.43
CA GLY A 946 30.20 -5.68 -21.70
C GLY A 946 28.82 -6.13 -21.19
N TYR A 947 28.00 -5.21 -20.65
CA TYR A 947 26.66 -5.47 -20.12
C TYR A 947 25.61 -4.75 -20.97
N CYS A 948 24.59 -5.47 -21.43
CA CYS A 948 23.56 -4.89 -22.29
C CYS A 948 22.45 -4.24 -21.45
N TRP A 949 22.23 -2.93 -21.64
CA TRP A 949 21.31 -2.12 -20.80
C TRP A 949 19.86 -2.60 -20.80
N ILE A 950 19.42 -3.31 -21.84
CA ILE A 950 18.13 -4.04 -21.92
C ILE A 950 17.91 -4.89 -20.65
N ALA A 951 18.99 -5.45 -20.10
CA ALA A 951 18.98 -6.30 -18.92
C ALA A 951 19.15 -5.56 -17.58
N ALA A 952 19.27 -4.22 -17.57
CA ALA A 952 19.51 -3.47 -16.33
C ALA A 952 18.32 -3.57 -15.36
N SER A 953 17.10 -3.72 -15.87
CA SER A 953 15.86 -3.88 -15.08
C SER A 953 15.65 -5.30 -14.50
N ALA A 954 16.64 -6.18 -14.54
CA ALA A 954 16.53 -7.55 -14.00
C ALA A 954 16.31 -7.53 -12.47
N TYR A 955 15.39 -8.36 -11.96
CA TYR A 955 15.07 -8.38 -10.51
C TYR A 955 16.25 -8.82 -9.63
N ARG A 956 17.12 -9.68 -10.19
CA ARG A 956 18.33 -10.20 -9.57
C ARG A 956 19.45 -10.33 -10.59
N LEU A 957 20.68 -10.03 -10.17
CA LEU A 957 21.91 -10.33 -10.90
C LEU A 957 22.79 -11.27 -10.09
N SER A 958 23.42 -12.24 -10.74
CA SER A 958 24.45 -13.10 -10.16
C SER A 958 25.73 -12.29 -9.95
N VAL A 959 26.25 -12.30 -8.72
CA VAL A 959 27.52 -11.63 -8.35
C VAL A 959 28.59 -12.59 -7.86
N LYS A 960 28.33 -13.90 -7.97
CA LYS A 960 29.29 -14.98 -7.68
C LYS A 960 29.31 -16.03 -8.79
N ASP A 961 30.44 -16.69 -8.96
CA ASP A 961 30.58 -17.86 -9.82
C ASP A 961 29.97 -19.12 -9.19
N ALA A 962 29.95 -20.23 -9.94
CA ALA A 962 29.46 -21.52 -9.46
C ALA A 962 30.31 -22.14 -8.31
N ASN A 963 31.50 -21.59 -8.02
CA ASN A 963 32.37 -21.97 -6.91
C ASN A 963 32.23 -21.00 -5.71
N LEU A 964 31.30 -20.05 -5.78
CA LEU A 964 31.02 -18.99 -4.79
C LEU A 964 32.11 -17.91 -4.67
N ASN A 965 33.06 -17.84 -5.61
CA ASN A 965 33.96 -16.69 -5.76
C ASN A 965 33.16 -15.47 -6.21
N TRP A 966 33.56 -14.27 -5.78
CA TRP A 966 32.98 -13.02 -6.28
C TRP A 966 33.35 -12.77 -7.75
N LEU A 967 32.38 -12.31 -8.53
CA LEU A 967 32.60 -11.90 -9.91
C LEU A 967 33.31 -10.54 -9.96
N THR A 968 34.21 -10.37 -10.92
CA THR A 968 35.21 -9.30 -10.87
C THR A 968 34.87 -8.09 -11.74
N SER A 969 33.87 -8.20 -12.61
CA SER A 969 33.47 -7.12 -13.52
C SER A 969 31.98 -7.16 -13.83
N ILE A 970 31.45 -6.03 -14.30
CA ILE A 970 30.09 -5.91 -14.85
C ILE A 970 29.87 -6.88 -16.03
N GLN A 971 30.91 -7.15 -16.83
CA GLN A 971 30.86 -8.16 -17.88
C GLN A 971 30.77 -9.59 -17.31
N ASP A 972 31.49 -9.92 -16.23
CA ASP A 972 31.35 -11.23 -15.56
C ASP A 972 29.92 -11.40 -15.00
N ILE A 973 29.37 -10.35 -14.38
CA ILE A 973 28.00 -10.32 -13.87
C ILE A 973 27.00 -10.54 -15.01
N PHE A 974 27.18 -9.90 -16.17
CA PHE A 974 26.39 -10.16 -17.38
C PHE A 974 26.50 -11.63 -17.81
N ASN A 975 27.73 -12.14 -17.97
CA ASN A 975 28.01 -13.49 -18.47
C ASN A 975 27.46 -14.62 -17.59
N VAL A 976 27.38 -14.41 -16.27
CA VAL A 976 26.89 -15.42 -15.30
C VAL A 976 25.41 -15.24 -14.99
N SER A 977 24.84 -14.04 -15.18
CA SER A 977 23.39 -13.83 -15.07
C SER A 977 22.66 -14.26 -16.35
N PHE A 978 23.28 -14.04 -17.52
CA PHE A 978 22.65 -14.17 -18.84
C PHE A 978 23.54 -14.93 -19.85
N PRO A 979 23.84 -16.23 -19.60
CA PRO A 979 24.77 -17.01 -20.41
C PRO A 979 24.35 -17.21 -21.88
N ASP A 980 23.06 -17.25 -22.22
CA ASP A 980 22.58 -17.34 -23.62
C ASP A 980 22.64 -15.99 -24.36
N ALA A 981 22.64 -14.86 -23.64
CA ALA A 981 22.82 -13.52 -24.21
C ALA A 981 24.29 -13.15 -24.52
N VAL A 982 25.27 -13.95 -24.09
CA VAL A 982 26.70 -13.63 -24.21
C VAL A 982 27.17 -13.51 -25.66
N GLY A 983 27.88 -12.42 -25.95
CA GLY A 983 28.54 -12.19 -27.24
C GLY A 983 27.63 -11.67 -28.36
N GLN A 984 26.33 -11.50 -28.11
CA GLN A 984 25.42 -10.88 -29.08
C GLN A 984 25.56 -9.33 -29.06
N PRO A 985 25.32 -8.62 -30.18
CA PRO A 985 25.35 -7.15 -30.18
C PRO A 985 24.23 -6.56 -29.31
N CYS A 986 24.47 -5.41 -28.67
CA CYS A 986 23.45 -4.68 -27.92
C CYS A 986 23.14 -3.33 -28.61
N PRO A 987 21.88 -3.03 -28.99
CA PRO A 987 20.72 -3.93 -29.00
C PRO A 987 20.74 -4.84 -30.24
N SER A 988 20.28 -6.08 -30.12
CA SER A 988 19.98 -6.95 -31.27
C SER A 988 18.86 -7.94 -30.95
N THR A 989 18.28 -8.51 -32.00
CA THR A 989 17.25 -9.55 -31.88
C THR A 989 17.77 -10.80 -31.18
N GLU A 990 19.01 -11.19 -31.44
CA GLU A 990 19.71 -12.33 -30.83
C GLU A 990 19.99 -12.08 -29.34
N MET A 991 20.42 -10.86 -29.00
CA MET A 991 20.59 -10.41 -27.61
C MET A 991 19.27 -10.51 -26.82
N SER A 992 18.17 -9.97 -27.37
CA SER A 992 16.85 -10.10 -26.73
C SER A 992 16.39 -11.56 -26.61
N GLN A 993 16.66 -12.41 -27.61
CA GLN A 993 16.35 -13.85 -27.54
C GLN A 993 17.14 -14.58 -26.45
N GLY A 994 18.42 -14.24 -26.27
CA GLY A 994 19.24 -14.74 -25.17
C GLY A 994 18.64 -14.37 -23.81
N LEU A 995 18.34 -13.08 -23.59
CA LEU A 995 17.73 -12.60 -22.35
C LEU A 995 16.37 -13.25 -22.05
N VAL A 996 15.51 -13.46 -23.05
CA VAL A 996 14.24 -14.22 -22.89
C VAL A 996 14.50 -15.67 -22.46
N LYS A 997 15.57 -16.30 -22.95
CA LYS A 997 15.93 -17.69 -22.65
C LYS A 997 16.54 -17.83 -21.25
N ASP A 998 17.43 -16.92 -20.88
CA ASP A 998 18.12 -16.89 -19.58
C ASP A 998 17.16 -16.61 -18.42
N TRP A 999 16.17 -15.72 -18.60
CA TRP A 999 15.22 -15.34 -17.54
C TRP A 999 14.11 -16.38 -17.32
N GLY A 1000 13.96 -17.36 -18.23
CA GLY A 1000 12.77 -18.19 -18.32
C GLY A 1000 11.58 -17.42 -18.90
N ILE A 1001 10.64 -18.17 -19.50
CA ILE A 1001 9.63 -17.61 -20.41
C ILE A 1001 8.65 -16.69 -19.68
N PHE A 1002 8.61 -15.42 -20.12
CA PHE A 1002 7.39 -14.62 -20.13
C PHE A 1002 7.25 -13.86 -21.47
N SER A 1003 6.31 -14.31 -22.30
CA SER A 1003 5.90 -13.81 -23.63
C SER A 1003 6.99 -13.71 -24.72
N THR A 1004 6.72 -14.30 -25.89
CA THR A 1004 7.59 -14.24 -27.06
C THR A 1004 6.99 -13.35 -28.16
N LYS A 1005 7.60 -12.19 -28.42
CA LYS A 1005 7.31 -11.37 -29.62
C LYS A 1005 8.58 -10.89 -30.33
N VAL A 1006 9.31 -11.82 -30.96
CA VAL A 1006 10.30 -11.46 -31.98
C VAL A 1006 9.56 -11.06 -33.26
N ALA A 1007 9.25 -9.77 -33.39
CA ALA A 1007 8.54 -9.21 -34.54
C ALA A 1007 9.45 -9.10 -35.77
N ASN A 1008 9.69 -10.23 -36.45
CA ASN A 1008 10.36 -10.27 -37.76
C ASN A 1008 9.51 -9.55 -38.82
N SER A 1009 9.67 -8.22 -38.93
CA SER A 1009 9.12 -7.40 -40.00
C SER A 1009 10.25 -6.72 -40.77
N GLY A 1010 10.25 -6.86 -42.10
CA GLY A 1010 11.29 -6.30 -42.94
C GLY A 1010 11.19 -4.78 -43.03
N SER A 1011 12.32 -4.09 -42.88
CA SER A 1011 12.50 -2.65 -43.17
C SER A 1011 11.67 -1.64 -42.35
N GLY A 1012 11.11 -2.02 -41.20
CA GLY A 1012 10.57 -1.10 -40.19
C GLY A 1012 11.59 -0.76 -39.09
N PRO A 1013 11.35 0.31 -38.29
CA PRO A 1013 12.06 0.49 -37.02
C PRO A 1013 11.75 -0.68 -36.06
N ILE A 1014 12.74 -1.11 -35.28
CA ILE A 1014 12.67 -2.36 -34.51
C ILE A 1014 11.88 -2.15 -33.22
N THR A 1015 10.65 -2.68 -33.16
CA THR A 1015 9.91 -2.82 -31.90
C THR A 1015 10.42 -4.05 -31.14
N LEU A 1016 11.41 -3.84 -30.27
CA LEU A 1016 11.83 -4.86 -29.30
C LEU A 1016 10.66 -5.22 -28.38
N SER A 1017 10.45 -6.51 -28.13
CA SER A 1017 9.49 -6.99 -27.13
C SER A 1017 10.26 -7.73 -26.04
N TYR A 1018 10.24 -7.18 -24.83
CA TYR A 1018 11.11 -7.57 -23.74
C TYR A 1018 10.47 -8.69 -22.86
N PRO A 1019 11.27 -9.51 -22.15
CA PRO A 1019 10.73 -10.56 -21.29
C PRO A 1019 10.09 -9.94 -20.05
N THR A 1020 8.82 -10.28 -19.76
CA THR A 1020 7.98 -9.48 -18.85
C THR A 1020 8.16 -9.78 -17.35
N GLN A 1021 9.35 -10.18 -16.89
CA GLN A 1021 9.57 -10.48 -15.46
C GLN A 1021 9.24 -9.30 -14.53
N MET A 1022 9.43 -8.06 -14.99
CA MET A 1022 9.41 -6.84 -14.15
C MET A 1022 8.76 -5.61 -14.81
N MET A 1023 8.12 -5.75 -15.98
CA MET A 1023 7.47 -4.63 -16.67
C MET A 1023 5.96 -4.85 -16.80
N SER A 1024 5.21 -4.23 -15.90
CA SER A 1024 3.74 -4.26 -15.80
C SER A 1024 3.09 -3.34 -16.84
N SER A 1025 3.31 -3.68 -18.12
CA SER A 1025 2.89 -2.96 -19.33
C SER A 1025 3.61 -1.62 -19.58
N HIS A 1026 3.97 -1.36 -20.84
CA HIS A 1026 4.64 -0.11 -21.23
C HIS A 1026 3.66 1.06 -21.13
N GLY A 1027 3.71 1.82 -20.03
CA GLY A 1027 2.92 3.03 -19.86
C GLY A 1027 2.40 3.31 -18.46
N VAL A 1028 2.63 2.42 -17.50
CA VAL A 1028 2.38 2.68 -16.08
C VAL A 1028 3.58 3.43 -15.48
N ALA A 1029 3.35 4.12 -14.37
CA ALA A 1029 4.37 4.79 -13.55
C ALA A 1029 4.55 4.04 -12.23
N GLY A 1030 5.79 3.80 -11.83
CA GLY A 1030 6.15 2.89 -10.73
C GLY A 1030 6.43 1.46 -11.18
N ASP A 1031 6.76 1.25 -12.46
CA ASP A 1031 7.37 -0.01 -12.92
C ASP A 1031 8.84 -0.09 -12.46
N PHE A 1032 9.43 -1.28 -12.54
CA PHE A 1032 10.83 -1.49 -12.12
C PHE A 1032 11.90 -0.64 -12.84
N PRO A 1033 11.77 -0.24 -14.13
CA PRO A 1033 12.71 0.72 -14.71
C PRO A 1033 12.67 2.10 -14.03
N ASP A 1034 11.52 2.49 -13.47
CA ASP A 1034 11.35 3.79 -12.80
C ASP A 1034 12.11 3.82 -11.46
N TYR A 1035 12.21 2.65 -10.80
CA TYR A 1035 13.09 2.46 -9.64
C TYR A 1035 14.58 2.65 -9.99
N MET A 1036 14.98 2.29 -11.21
CA MET A 1036 16.34 2.50 -11.69
C MET A 1036 16.58 3.97 -12.09
N GLN A 1037 15.53 4.68 -12.54
CA GLN A 1037 15.61 6.07 -12.99
C GLN A 1037 16.23 6.98 -11.92
N ILE A 1038 15.85 6.81 -10.65
CA ILE A 1038 16.39 7.60 -9.53
C ILE A 1038 17.86 7.28 -9.25
N GLY A 1039 18.27 6.03 -9.40
CA GLY A 1039 19.66 5.58 -9.18
C GLY A 1039 20.59 6.03 -10.30
N LEU A 1040 20.15 5.90 -11.56
CA LEU A 1040 20.88 6.38 -12.72
C LEU A 1040 21.03 7.91 -12.70
N ALA A 1041 19.98 8.66 -12.35
CA ALA A 1041 20.05 10.11 -12.20
C ALA A 1041 21.05 10.53 -11.10
N ALA A 1042 21.01 9.87 -9.95
CA ALA A 1042 21.96 10.07 -8.87
C ALA A 1042 23.41 9.71 -9.25
N ALA A 1043 23.60 8.60 -9.97
CA ALA A 1043 24.92 8.16 -10.44
C ALA A 1043 25.54 9.15 -11.43
N ILE A 1044 24.74 9.70 -12.35
CA ILE A 1044 25.16 10.77 -13.28
C ILE A 1044 25.65 12.01 -12.49
N ASP A 1045 24.85 12.46 -11.52
CA ASP A 1045 25.13 13.66 -10.73
C ASP A 1045 26.24 13.49 -9.66
N SER A 1046 26.77 12.29 -9.44
CA SER A 1046 27.94 12.03 -8.56
C SER A 1046 29.22 12.76 -9.00
N GLY A 1047 29.26 13.20 -10.27
CA GLY A 1047 30.20 14.20 -10.77
C GLY A 1047 31.62 13.71 -11.10
N SER A 1048 31.81 12.41 -11.35
CA SER A 1048 33.07 11.95 -11.94
C SER A 1048 33.10 12.25 -13.45
N SER A 1049 34.29 12.37 -14.05
CA SER A 1049 34.39 12.57 -15.51
C SER A 1049 33.79 11.40 -16.30
N GLU A 1050 33.79 10.22 -15.70
CA GLU A 1050 33.17 9.01 -16.24
C GLU A 1050 31.65 9.06 -16.08
N SER A 1051 31.11 9.52 -14.94
CA SER A 1051 29.65 9.61 -14.73
C SER A 1051 28.96 10.52 -15.73
N ILE A 1052 29.60 11.63 -16.11
CA ILE A 1052 29.07 12.54 -17.12
C ILE A 1052 29.09 11.88 -18.51
N SER A 1053 30.20 11.25 -18.91
CA SER A 1053 30.35 10.67 -20.26
C SER A 1053 29.58 9.37 -20.45
N TYR A 1054 29.71 8.41 -19.53
CA TYR A 1054 29.02 7.12 -19.58
C TYR A 1054 27.55 7.30 -19.25
N GLY A 1055 27.24 8.11 -18.23
CA GLY A 1055 25.89 8.34 -17.76
C GLY A 1055 25.04 9.19 -18.70
N SER A 1056 25.63 10.10 -19.50
CA SER A 1056 24.88 10.71 -20.60
C SER A 1056 24.49 9.67 -21.66
N THR A 1057 25.31 8.65 -21.94
CA THR A 1057 24.91 7.54 -22.82
C THR A 1057 23.87 6.64 -22.13
N GLY A 1058 24.06 6.29 -20.86
CA GLY A 1058 23.12 5.48 -20.09
C GLY A 1058 21.74 6.12 -19.95
N TRP A 1059 21.67 7.45 -19.78
CA TRP A 1059 20.43 8.20 -19.80
C TRP A 1059 19.77 8.20 -21.19
N THR A 1060 20.54 8.30 -22.27
CA THR A 1060 20.01 8.14 -23.64
C THR A 1060 19.46 6.73 -23.86
N ASN A 1061 20.20 5.69 -23.47
CA ASN A 1061 19.77 4.29 -23.52
C ASN A 1061 18.46 4.10 -22.74
N TYR A 1062 18.42 4.55 -21.49
CA TYR A 1062 17.23 4.51 -20.62
C TYR A 1062 16.03 5.20 -21.28
N LYS A 1063 16.22 6.42 -21.81
CA LYS A 1063 15.16 7.16 -22.51
C LYS A 1063 14.65 6.41 -23.74
N SER A 1064 15.52 5.84 -24.56
CA SER A 1064 15.10 5.11 -25.77
C SER A 1064 14.40 3.78 -25.50
N GLU A 1065 14.66 3.18 -24.34
CA GLU A 1065 14.22 1.82 -23.99
C GLU A 1065 12.92 1.83 -23.16
N TYR A 1066 12.93 2.59 -22.06
CA TYR A 1066 11.93 2.50 -20.98
C TYR A 1066 11.05 3.75 -20.85
N PHE A 1067 11.36 4.83 -21.58
CA PHE A 1067 10.70 6.12 -21.43
C PHE A 1067 9.85 6.46 -22.66
N ASN A 1068 8.53 6.63 -22.46
CA ASN A 1068 7.58 6.84 -23.55
C ASN A 1068 6.38 7.70 -23.11
N THR A 1069 5.63 8.20 -24.09
CA THR A 1069 4.50 9.13 -23.89
C THR A 1069 3.29 8.56 -23.13
N ALA A 1070 3.22 7.25 -22.87
CA ALA A 1070 2.25 6.72 -21.91
C ALA A 1070 2.77 6.86 -20.46
N ARG A 1071 4.05 6.53 -20.22
CA ARG A 1071 4.69 6.71 -18.91
C ARG A 1071 4.84 8.17 -18.50
N GLU A 1072 5.20 9.06 -19.44
CA GLU A 1072 5.17 10.52 -19.25
C GLU A 1072 3.80 11.00 -18.74
N LYS A 1073 2.71 10.41 -19.26
CA LYS A 1073 1.35 10.74 -18.82
C LYS A 1073 1.00 10.14 -17.47
N ALA A 1074 1.49 8.95 -17.15
CA ALA A 1074 1.29 8.32 -15.84
C ALA A 1074 2.02 9.07 -14.71
N HIS A 1075 3.19 9.67 -14.98
CA HIS A 1075 3.89 10.54 -14.04
C HIS A 1075 3.11 11.81 -13.63
N ASN A 1076 2.04 12.19 -14.34
CA ASN A 1076 1.16 13.27 -13.89
C ASN A 1076 0.42 12.93 -12.59
N ASP A 1077 -0.07 11.70 -12.48
CA ASP A 1077 -0.88 11.23 -11.33
C ASP A 1077 -0.04 10.37 -10.36
N TRP A 1078 1.18 9.99 -10.76
CA TRP A 1078 2.16 9.28 -9.93
C TRP A 1078 3.60 9.83 -10.13
N PRO A 1079 3.91 11.04 -9.65
CA PRO A 1079 5.20 11.69 -9.90
C PRO A 1079 6.40 11.12 -9.11
N VAL A 1080 6.19 10.17 -8.19
CA VAL A 1080 7.20 9.62 -7.23
C VAL A 1080 8.57 9.35 -7.87
N TRP A 1081 8.57 8.74 -9.05
CA TRP A 1081 9.78 8.27 -9.74
C TRP A 1081 10.24 9.19 -10.88
N ALA A 1082 9.54 10.32 -11.10
CA ALA A 1082 9.75 11.22 -12.23
C ALA A 1082 11.02 12.10 -12.09
N VAL A 1083 12.09 11.60 -11.47
CA VAL A 1083 13.37 12.30 -11.24
C VAL A 1083 14.26 12.23 -12.48
N ILE A 1084 14.97 13.31 -12.79
CA ILE A 1084 15.89 13.43 -13.93
C ILE A 1084 17.25 14.03 -13.51
N PRO A 1085 18.35 13.73 -14.21
CA PRO A 1085 19.68 14.22 -13.84
C PRO A 1085 19.76 15.75 -13.83
N ARG A 1086 20.36 16.31 -12.79
CA ARG A 1086 20.56 17.76 -12.60
C ARG A 1086 21.52 18.32 -13.63
N SER A 1087 22.65 17.65 -13.80
CA SER A 1087 23.76 18.00 -14.69
C SER A 1087 23.44 17.95 -16.19
N LEU A 1088 22.41 17.18 -16.60
CA LEU A 1088 21.92 17.20 -17.98
C LEU A 1088 20.95 18.37 -18.19
N ASN A 1089 21.28 19.22 -19.17
CA ASN A 1089 20.34 20.17 -19.76
C ASN A 1089 19.32 19.41 -20.62
N VAL A 1090 18.31 18.83 -19.97
CA VAL A 1090 17.16 18.21 -20.62
C VAL A 1090 16.29 19.33 -21.21
N THR A 1091 16.61 19.73 -22.43
CA THR A 1091 15.81 20.65 -23.27
C THR A 1091 15.03 19.87 -24.34
N GLU A 1092 14.57 18.67 -23.97
CA GLU A 1092 13.71 17.76 -24.71
C GLU A 1092 12.50 17.43 -23.82
#